data_AF-A0A7Y3M6K3-F1
#
_entry.id   AF-A0A7Y3M6K3-F1
#
_cell.length_a   1.000
_cell.length_b   1.000
_cell.length_c   1.000
_cell.angle_alpha   90.00
_cell.angle_beta   90.00
_cell.angle_gamma   90.00
#
_symmetry.space_group_name_H-M   'P 1'
#
loop_
_entity.id
_entity.type
_entity.pdbx_description
1 polymer ?
#
loop_
_entity_poly.entity_id
_entity_poly.type
_entity_poly.pdbx_seq_one_letter_code
_entity_poly.pdbx_strand_id
1 'polypeptide(L)'
;MLVQLMGRGGALFIAAVLAVGLGGQQAHAGYTWEVLGGELEVAGFADAEARVHTFESGGSTYLNQLITRLQVEATITWEEVGFFDEISLTTVVRPQFDWAHYYGDSLGGGHVGRDADEVPADAVRFRYGADPIGFGGFDFAAGRAEGGPAVFATGGLEKTVLHGVEGPGFLEEFATLADSNFPLTYPLSDRNLNCGKCQDVDDDHLDVAFGATDSNGRLYPIRELYADLRIGDVWFRIGKQQIVWGKTDFFRLQDVINPVDFGQHFFFDSFEDIRIPQWMMSVQWRPGSIGPFTDTAIQLIWNFDRFQRVGGGAPYQAWAFDFFGRQIGTFALFNTYFSPEPCAPGGTDFNRATPGDGEIACGGPGLGDDPDGFGAGVTPSGFGTPAGLRDEKLPAWKFDNTEIALRLEARIWKIRFALTNHYGWWDAPALHWQTVTLNNGVTGLGPVGQNSVLTATDLIAAGDDTLWVDRAAGIGLPVFVGSPEEVVARAATSADPTVRALAGNAFSDPNAFYGYCPAIGTCLTPGASIEFVYDKVNTLGLAVDYFDDFTGIVFRLESSWSNNVPVSNKNDLDWLDSSDLVQFALGMDRPTFIKFLNPTRTFFISSQIFHTYWMDYEGDNQNGMIGDRHNWIYTLFIQGQYMRDRLTPQGFIVFEQSTGAWISGFQLQYLLTNNWSVLAGVNVSWGTPIEDSHAIGPFTAFTIQGQGNGAASPLGDSTPTNVQGAIAEGLTVLRDQDEIFFRIRYAF
;
A
#
# COMPACT_ATOMS: atom_id res chain seq x y z
N MET A 1 23.77 -19.24 17.87
CA MET A 1 23.22 -18.70 16.60
C MET A 1 23.18 -17.18 16.62
N LEU A 2 22.54 -16.51 17.60
CA LEU A 2 22.59 -15.04 17.80
C LEU A 2 24.03 -14.45 17.82
N VAL A 3 24.97 -15.16 18.43
CA VAL A 3 26.41 -14.78 18.51
C VAL A 3 27.16 -14.97 17.18
N GLN A 4 26.67 -15.82 16.27
CA GLN A 4 27.27 -16.05 14.94
C GLN A 4 26.78 -15.02 13.90
N LEU A 5 25.49 -14.64 13.94
CA LEU A 5 24.92 -13.53 13.16
C LEU A 5 25.55 -12.18 13.53
N MET A 6 25.81 -11.95 14.83
CA MET A 6 26.58 -10.79 15.30
C MET A 6 28.05 -10.77 14.85
N GLY A 7 28.63 -11.90 14.43
CA GLY A 7 30.05 -11.98 14.10
C GLY A 7 30.43 -11.35 12.75
N ARG A 8 29.53 -11.38 11.76
CA ARG A 8 29.76 -10.80 10.42
C ARG A 8 29.08 -9.43 10.24
N GLY A 9 27.82 -9.29 10.66
CA GLY A 9 27.14 -7.99 10.71
C GLY A 9 27.74 -7.04 11.74
N GLY A 10 28.25 -7.56 12.86
CA GLY A 10 28.89 -6.76 13.91
C GLY A 10 30.20 -6.10 13.49
N ALA A 11 30.94 -6.66 12.53
CA ALA A 11 32.17 -6.04 12.01
C ALA A 11 31.86 -4.84 11.10
N LEU A 12 30.82 -4.94 10.26
CA LEU A 12 30.32 -3.81 9.45
C LEU A 12 29.67 -2.74 10.33
N PHE A 13 28.87 -3.16 11.31
CA PHE A 13 28.21 -2.31 12.30
C PHE A 13 29.22 -1.53 13.15
N ILE A 14 30.25 -2.20 13.69
CA ILE A 14 31.32 -1.55 14.45
C ILE A 14 32.15 -0.63 13.53
N ALA A 15 32.40 -0.99 12.27
CA ALA A 15 33.14 -0.13 11.34
C ALA A 15 32.38 1.14 10.94
N ALA A 16 31.07 1.03 10.66
CA ALA A 16 30.20 2.17 10.34
C ALA A 16 30.07 3.12 11.55
N VAL A 17 29.93 2.57 12.75
CA VAL A 17 29.78 3.30 14.02
C VAL A 17 31.11 3.92 14.49
N LEU A 18 32.25 3.25 14.28
CA LEU A 18 33.59 3.79 14.60
C LEU A 18 34.06 4.86 13.62
N ALA A 19 33.61 4.84 12.36
CA ALA A 19 33.96 5.87 11.38
C ALA A 19 33.42 7.27 11.76
N VAL A 20 32.30 7.33 12.50
CA VAL A 20 31.67 8.58 12.95
C VAL A 20 32.16 9.01 14.34
N GLY A 21 32.59 8.07 15.19
CA GLY A 21 32.93 8.31 16.60
C GLY A 21 34.30 8.94 16.91
N LEU A 22 35.12 9.28 15.91
CA LEU A 22 36.48 9.80 16.12
C LEU A 22 36.54 11.33 16.00
N GLY A 23 35.87 12.03 16.93
CA GLY A 23 35.98 13.48 17.09
C GLY A 23 35.22 13.96 18.32
N GLY A 24 35.86 13.92 19.49
CA GLY A 24 35.20 14.30 20.75
C GLY A 24 35.21 15.81 21.03
N GLN A 25 34.12 16.33 21.62
CA GLN A 25 34.06 16.97 22.96
C GLN A 25 32.78 17.83 23.11
N GLN A 26 32.17 17.71 24.31
CA GLN A 26 31.26 18.65 25.00
C GLN A 26 29.83 18.86 24.48
N ALA A 27 28.90 18.10 25.09
CA ALA A 27 27.70 18.57 25.80
C ALA A 27 26.87 19.73 25.21
N HIS A 28 26.73 19.79 23.90
CA HIS A 28 25.57 20.36 23.21
C HIS A 28 25.23 19.37 22.10
N ALA A 29 23.95 19.07 21.90
CA ALA A 29 23.48 18.13 20.87
C ALA A 29 23.40 18.80 19.49
N GLY A 30 24.31 19.75 19.24
CA GLY A 30 24.38 20.55 18.04
C GLY A 30 25.58 21.49 18.10
N TYR A 31 26.14 21.79 16.94
CA TYR A 31 27.23 22.72 16.75
C TYR A 31 26.69 24.04 16.22
N THR A 32 27.05 25.14 16.87
CA THR A 32 26.69 26.49 16.41
C THR A 32 27.90 27.24 15.90
N TRP A 33 27.74 27.91 14.75
CA TRP A 33 28.76 28.76 14.13
C TRP A 33 28.13 30.04 13.60
N GLU A 34 28.89 31.13 13.63
CA GLU A 34 28.50 32.34 12.91
C GLU A 34 28.99 32.24 11.46
N VAL A 35 28.06 32.21 10.50
CA VAL A 35 28.36 32.02 9.07
C VAL A 35 27.48 32.98 8.27
N LEU A 36 28.07 33.68 7.28
CA LEU A 36 27.34 34.63 6.41
C LEU A 36 26.51 35.69 7.17
N GLY A 37 26.96 36.08 8.38
CA GLY A 37 26.26 37.06 9.23
C GLY A 37 25.01 36.53 9.92
N GLY A 38 24.80 35.21 9.94
CA GLY A 38 23.74 34.53 10.69
C GLY A 38 24.31 33.43 11.60
N GLU A 39 23.48 32.89 12.47
CA GLU A 39 23.79 31.75 13.34
C GLU A 39 23.40 30.46 12.64
N LEU A 40 24.39 29.63 12.32
CA LEU A 40 24.22 28.28 11.78
C LEU A 40 24.22 27.29 12.95
N GLU A 41 23.12 26.58 13.14
CA GLU A 41 22.99 25.43 14.03
C GLU A 41 22.97 24.15 13.21
N VAL A 42 23.81 23.17 13.57
CA VAL A 42 23.82 21.84 12.97
C VAL A 42 23.71 20.78 14.05
N ALA A 43 22.70 19.92 13.95
CA ALA A 43 22.48 18.80 14.85
C ALA A 43 22.20 17.53 14.03
N GLY A 44 22.29 16.37 14.66
CA GLY A 44 21.94 15.15 13.95
C GLY A 44 22.13 13.88 14.74
N PHE A 45 21.98 12.76 14.03
CA PHE A 45 22.31 11.46 14.58
C PHE A 45 22.74 10.48 13.50
N ALA A 46 23.53 9.49 13.91
CA ALA A 46 23.74 8.27 13.17
C ALA A 46 23.19 7.10 13.99
N ASP A 47 22.41 6.23 13.35
CA ASP A 47 21.92 5.00 13.99
C ASP A 47 22.00 3.78 13.08
N ALA A 48 21.99 2.64 13.75
CA ALA A 48 21.89 1.34 13.12
C ALA A 48 20.87 0.50 13.90
N GLU A 49 19.91 -0.05 13.18
CA GLU A 49 18.74 -0.76 13.69
C GLU A 49 18.62 -2.11 13.00
N ALA A 50 18.60 -3.18 13.79
CA ALA A 50 18.36 -4.54 13.33
C ALA A 50 16.97 -4.98 13.79
N ARG A 51 16.17 -5.51 12.86
CA ARG A 51 14.84 -6.07 13.12
C ARG A 51 14.84 -7.53 12.68
N VAL A 52 14.49 -8.41 13.61
CA VAL A 52 14.50 -9.87 13.42
C VAL A 52 13.06 -10.33 13.50
N HIS A 53 12.60 -11.00 12.46
CA HIS A 53 11.30 -11.65 12.47
C HIS A 53 11.37 -12.90 13.33
N THR A 54 10.46 -13.05 14.30
CA THR A 54 10.51 -14.13 15.29
C THR A 54 9.11 -14.64 15.60
N PHE A 55 8.98 -15.95 15.80
CA PHE A 55 7.76 -16.66 16.22
C PHE A 55 6.70 -16.91 15.13
N GLU A 56 6.77 -18.11 14.54
CA GLU A 56 5.58 -18.89 14.26
C GLU A 56 5.83 -20.35 14.68
N SER A 57 4.78 -21.07 15.08
CA SER A 57 4.83 -22.51 15.35
C SER A 57 5.12 -23.29 14.04
N GLY A 58 6.37 -23.30 13.59
CA GLY A 58 6.82 -24.02 12.39
C GLY A 58 7.80 -23.24 11.51
N GLY A 59 7.81 -21.90 11.58
CA GLY A 59 8.61 -21.02 10.71
C GLY A 59 10.06 -20.81 11.13
N SER A 60 10.89 -20.38 10.16
CA SER A 60 12.29 -19.99 10.31
C SER A 60 12.43 -18.58 10.93
N THR A 61 13.43 -18.39 11.79
CA THR A 61 13.81 -17.06 12.31
C THR A 61 14.86 -16.45 11.38
N TYR A 62 14.58 -15.26 10.85
CA TYR A 62 15.48 -14.57 9.93
C TYR A 62 15.61 -13.07 10.24
N LEU A 63 16.70 -12.47 9.74
CA LEU A 63 16.91 -11.02 9.84
C LEU A 63 16.04 -10.34 8.79
N ASN A 64 15.07 -9.54 9.25
CA ASN A 64 14.09 -8.91 8.39
C ASN A 64 14.62 -7.61 7.79
N GLN A 65 15.20 -6.74 8.64
CA GLN A 65 15.78 -5.46 8.23
C GLN A 65 17.07 -5.17 8.99
N LEU A 66 18.03 -4.53 8.33
CA LEU A 66 19.23 -3.98 8.95
C LEU A 66 19.48 -2.57 8.41
N ILE A 67 18.89 -1.59 9.08
CA ILE A 67 18.83 -0.21 8.61
C ILE A 67 19.99 0.57 9.22
N THR A 68 20.74 1.28 8.39
CA THR A 68 21.68 2.33 8.83
C THR A 68 21.16 3.68 8.38
N ARG A 69 21.06 4.64 9.31
CA ARG A 69 20.56 6.00 9.02
C ARG A 69 21.55 7.04 9.51
N LEU A 70 21.70 8.08 8.70
CA LEU A 70 22.35 9.33 9.10
C LEU A 70 21.36 10.46 8.89
N GLN A 71 21.10 11.25 9.91
CA GLN A 71 20.33 12.47 9.83
C GLN A 71 21.21 13.66 10.18
N VAL A 72 21.19 14.67 9.32
CA VAL A 72 21.82 15.96 9.56
C VAL A 72 20.76 17.03 9.36
N GLU A 73 20.56 17.84 10.40
CA GLU A 73 19.70 19.00 10.41
C GLU A 73 20.58 20.23 10.47
N ALA A 74 20.40 21.15 9.54
CA ALA A 74 21.14 22.40 9.49
C ALA A 74 20.15 23.56 9.32
N THR A 75 20.20 24.51 10.25
CA THR A 75 19.41 25.74 10.21
C THR A 75 20.33 26.93 10.31
N ILE A 76 20.25 27.84 9.35
CA ILE A 76 20.89 29.15 9.44
C ILE A 76 19.84 30.22 9.69
N THR A 77 20.05 31.03 10.72
CA THR A 77 19.12 32.06 11.17
C THR A 77 19.78 33.43 11.11
N TRP A 78 19.07 34.40 10.55
CA TRP A 78 19.43 35.81 10.58
C TRP A 78 18.35 36.61 11.31
N GLU A 79 18.75 37.39 12.30
CA GLU A 79 17.86 38.28 13.04
C GLU A 79 17.89 39.70 12.46
N GLU A 80 16.77 40.40 12.52
CA GLU A 80 16.61 41.82 12.16
C GLU A 80 17.10 42.19 10.74
N VAL A 81 16.76 41.37 9.74
CA VAL A 81 17.14 41.61 8.32
C VAL A 81 16.10 42.48 7.62
N GLY A 82 16.37 43.78 7.55
CA GLY A 82 15.54 44.73 6.80
C GLY A 82 14.17 44.95 7.43
N PHE A 83 13.11 44.41 6.83
CA PHE A 83 11.75 44.44 7.40
C PHE A 83 11.33 43.12 8.07
N PHE A 84 12.18 42.10 8.00
CA PHE A 84 11.95 40.82 8.67
C PHE A 84 12.56 40.87 10.07
N ASP A 85 11.82 40.36 11.05
CA ASP A 85 12.33 40.18 12.41
C ASP A 85 13.31 38.99 12.45
N GLU A 86 13.01 37.95 11.67
CA GLU A 86 13.81 36.74 11.57
C GLU A 86 13.65 36.11 10.18
N ILE A 87 14.75 35.64 9.63
CA ILE A 87 14.80 34.79 8.44
C ILE A 87 15.57 33.54 8.85
N SER A 88 15.03 32.35 8.61
CA SER A 88 15.79 31.12 8.76
C SER A 88 15.65 30.23 7.53
N LEU A 89 16.70 29.47 7.24
CA LEU A 89 16.74 28.47 6.20
C LEU A 89 17.12 27.14 6.85
N THR A 90 16.22 26.17 6.77
CA THR A 90 16.39 24.85 7.36
C THR A 90 16.49 23.78 6.27
N THR A 91 17.40 22.85 6.44
CA THR A 91 17.48 21.62 5.67
C THR A 91 17.66 20.41 6.57
N VAL A 92 16.96 19.33 6.23
CA VAL A 92 17.09 18.03 6.88
C VAL A 92 17.48 17.03 5.81
N VAL A 93 18.66 16.45 5.97
CA VAL A 93 19.21 15.42 5.10
C VAL A 93 19.21 14.10 5.85
N ARG A 94 18.57 13.06 5.28
CA ARG A 94 18.42 11.75 5.93
C ARG A 94 18.63 10.58 4.97
N PRO A 95 19.86 10.30 4.52
CA PRO A 95 20.13 9.05 3.83
C PRO A 95 19.93 7.85 4.77
N GLN A 96 19.30 6.80 4.24
CA GLN A 96 19.09 5.52 4.90
C GLN A 96 19.42 4.37 3.96
N PHE A 97 19.83 3.23 4.50
CA PHE A 97 20.11 2.03 3.72
C PHE A 97 19.80 0.77 4.53
N ASP A 98 19.04 -0.16 3.94
CA ASP A 98 18.72 -1.48 4.47
C ASP A 98 19.66 -2.54 3.89
N TRP A 99 20.63 -2.94 4.70
CA TRP A 99 21.62 -3.94 4.34
C TRP A 99 21.04 -5.34 4.22
N ALA A 100 19.99 -5.67 4.99
CA ALA A 100 19.38 -7.00 4.95
C ALA A 100 18.66 -7.21 3.62
N HIS A 101 18.00 -6.17 3.12
CA HIS A 101 17.34 -6.20 1.82
C HIS A 101 18.32 -6.33 0.65
N TYR A 102 19.44 -5.60 0.68
CA TYR A 102 20.39 -5.61 -0.43
C TYR A 102 21.26 -6.89 -0.52
N TYR A 103 21.60 -7.51 0.63
CA TYR A 103 22.47 -8.69 0.71
C TYR A 103 21.71 -9.97 1.09
N GLY A 104 20.50 -10.12 0.54
CA GLY A 104 19.45 -11.05 0.97
C GLY A 104 19.85 -12.51 1.25
N ASP A 105 20.75 -13.06 0.45
CA ASP A 105 21.28 -14.42 0.58
C ASP A 105 22.12 -14.64 1.87
N SER A 106 22.85 -13.62 2.28
CA SER A 106 23.91 -13.74 3.30
C SER A 106 23.50 -13.23 4.68
N LEU A 107 22.54 -12.32 4.74
CA LEU A 107 22.08 -11.67 5.98
C LEU A 107 20.67 -12.12 6.37
N GLY A 108 19.75 -12.20 5.40
CA GLY A 108 18.36 -12.64 5.58
C GLY A 108 18.18 -14.15 5.49
N GLY A 109 19.23 -14.90 5.10
CA GLY A 109 19.16 -16.35 4.93
C GLY A 109 18.20 -16.76 3.82
N GLY A 110 18.16 -16.00 2.72
CA GLY A 110 17.32 -16.33 1.56
C GLY A 110 15.86 -15.89 1.65
N HIS A 111 15.43 -15.26 2.75
CA HIS A 111 14.02 -14.87 2.96
C HIS A 111 13.68 -13.42 2.58
N VAL A 112 14.69 -12.58 2.32
CA VAL A 112 14.51 -11.14 2.10
C VAL A 112 15.44 -10.70 0.99
N GLY A 113 14.97 -9.84 0.07
CA GLY A 113 15.82 -9.17 -0.91
C GLY A 113 15.89 -9.86 -2.28
N ARG A 114 16.83 -9.39 -3.11
CA ARG A 114 16.99 -9.73 -4.54
C ARG A 114 17.03 -11.20 -4.90
N ASP A 115 17.81 -11.95 -4.14
CA ASP A 115 18.11 -13.35 -4.42
C ASP A 115 17.42 -14.25 -3.39
N ALA A 116 16.25 -13.83 -2.89
CA ALA A 116 15.48 -14.62 -1.95
C ALA A 116 15.00 -15.92 -2.61
N ASP A 117 15.48 -17.06 -2.12
CA ASP A 117 15.15 -18.41 -2.58
C ASP A 117 14.21 -19.16 -1.61
N GLU A 118 13.93 -18.57 -0.45
CA GLU A 118 13.00 -19.07 0.55
C GLU A 118 11.80 -18.10 0.69
N VAL A 119 10.60 -18.66 0.76
CA VAL A 119 9.36 -17.88 0.92
C VAL A 119 9.38 -17.19 2.30
N PRO A 120 9.09 -15.88 2.40
CA PRO A 120 8.93 -15.21 3.70
C PRO A 120 7.82 -15.82 4.59
N ALA A 121 6.89 -16.58 3.99
CA ALA A 121 5.75 -17.25 4.60
C ALA A 121 5.81 -18.79 4.41
N ASP A 122 5.47 -19.55 5.46
CA ASP A 122 5.38 -21.02 5.40
C ASP A 122 4.34 -21.46 4.35
N ALA A 123 4.73 -22.34 3.42
CA ALA A 123 3.89 -22.90 2.36
C ALA A 123 2.57 -23.55 2.87
N VAL A 124 2.47 -23.83 4.17
CA VAL A 124 1.27 -24.39 4.82
C VAL A 124 0.25 -23.31 5.25
N ARG A 125 0.64 -22.04 5.40
CA ARG A 125 -0.20 -20.95 5.89
C ARG A 125 -0.03 -19.68 5.06
N PHE A 126 -0.33 -19.83 3.78
CA PHE A 126 -0.42 -18.71 2.87
C PHE A 126 -1.49 -17.68 3.32
N ARG A 127 -1.16 -16.40 3.31
CA ARG A 127 -2.12 -15.30 3.59
C ARG A 127 -2.53 -14.63 2.28
N TYR A 128 -3.70 -15.02 1.78
CA TYR A 128 -4.32 -14.48 0.56
C TYR A 128 -4.49 -12.95 0.51
N GLY A 129 -4.43 -12.26 1.64
CA GLY A 129 -4.48 -10.79 1.68
C GLY A 129 -3.11 -10.11 1.81
N ALA A 130 -2.05 -10.86 2.11
CA ALA A 130 -0.78 -10.34 2.58
C ALA A 130 0.45 -10.85 1.84
N ASP A 131 0.36 -11.78 0.89
CA ASP A 131 1.54 -12.29 0.18
C ASP A 131 1.34 -12.14 -1.34
N PRO A 132 2.34 -11.61 -2.10
CA PRO A 132 2.20 -11.48 -3.55
C PRO A 132 2.22 -12.86 -4.22
N ILE A 133 1.14 -13.22 -4.91
CA ILE A 133 1.03 -14.51 -5.64
C ILE A 133 0.63 -14.34 -7.10
N GLY A 134 1.22 -15.18 -7.95
CA GLY A 134 0.81 -15.40 -9.33
C GLY A 134 0.24 -16.81 -9.53
N PHE A 135 -0.54 -17.01 -10.60
CA PHE A 135 -1.02 -18.33 -11.00
C PHE A 135 -0.27 -18.81 -12.23
N GLY A 136 0.44 -19.94 -12.13
CA GLY A 136 1.26 -20.52 -13.21
C GLY A 136 0.52 -20.91 -14.50
N GLY A 137 -0.81 -20.79 -14.54
CA GLY A 137 -1.67 -21.27 -15.61
C GLY A 137 -1.92 -22.79 -15.57
N PHE A 138 -2.74 -23.27 -16.49
CA PHE A 138 -3.32 -24.63 -16.50
C PHE A 138 -2.35 -25.71 -17.00
N ASP A 139 -1.25 -25.29 -17.64
CA ASP A 139 -0.37 -26.19 -18.40
C ASP A 139 0.59 -27.00 -17.52
N PHE A 140 0.92 -26.45 -16.35
CA PHE A 140 1.93 -27.01 -15.45
C PHE A 140 1.49 -28.29 -14.73
N ALA A 141 0.17 -28.51 -14.57
CA ALA A 141 -0.38 -29.65 -13.85
C ALA A 141 -0.95 -30.77 -14.75
N ALA A 142 -1.24 -30.46 -16.01
CA ALA A 142 -1.71 -31.44 -16.98
C ALA A 142 -0.51 -31.96 -17.79
N GLY A 143 0.36 -32.72 -17.12
CA GLY A 143 1.59 -33.27 -17.69
C GLY A 143 1.43 -33.69 -19.14
N ARG A 144 2.38 -33.25 -19.98
CA ARG A 144 2.46 -33.54 -21.42
C ARG A 144 1.91 -34.94 -21.74
N ALA A 145 0.75 -35.00 -22.40
CA ALA A 145 0.53 -36.10 -23.31
C ALA A 145 1.43 -35.83 -24.52
N GLU A 146 2.58 -36.51 -24.60
CA GLU A 146 3.40 -36.52 -25.82
C GLU A 146 2.49 -36.78 -27.03
N GLY A 147 2.22 -35.73 -27.83
CA GLY A 147 1.46 -35.82 -29.08
C GLY A 147 -0.06 -35.62 -29.03
N GLY A 148 -0.66 -35.10 -27.96
CA GLY A 148 -2.10 -34.75 -27.91
C GLY A 148 -2.36 -33.23 -27.80
N PRO A 149 -3.46 -32.68 -28.36
CA PRO A 149 -3.80 -31.27 -28.19
C PRO A 149 -4.22 -31.00 -26.74
N ALA A 150 -3.62 -29.99 -26.11
CA ALA A 150 -4.04 -29.50 -24.80
C ALA A 150 -5.44 -28.88 -24.92
N VAL A 151 -6.43 -29.44 -24.22
CA VAL A 151 -7.86 -29.08 -24.38
C VAL A 151 -8.25 -27.91 -23.47
N PHE A 152 -7.39 -27.48 -22.55
CA PHE A 152 -7.56 -26.28 -21.71
C PHE A 152 -6.20 -25.62 -21.45
N ALA A 153 -5.66 -24.94 -22.47
CA ALA A 153 -4.41 -24.19 -22.35
C ALA A 153 -4.75 -22.69 -22.25
N THR A 154 -4.88 -22.16 -21.04
CA THR A 154 -5.00 -20.70 -20.85
C THR A 154 -3.63 -20.14 -20.52
N GLY A 155 -3.03 -19.39 -21.45
CA GLY A 155 -2.03 -18.31 -21.26
C GLY A 155 -0.96 -18.40 -20.16
N GLY A 156 -0.56 -19.57 -19.67
CA GLY A 156 0.33 -19.71 -18.50
C GLY A 156 1.82 -19.48 -18.81
N LEU A 157 2.65 -19.47 -17.78
CA LEU A 157 4.12 -19.27 -17.88
C LEU A 157 4.79 -20.26 -18.84
N GLU A 158 4.33 -21.52 -18.87
CA GLU A 158 4.86 -22.56 -19.76
C GLU A 158 4.55 -22.29 -21.23
N LYS A 159 3.42 -21.64 -21.53
CA LYS A 159 3.03 -21.31 -22.89
C LYS A 159 3.88 -20.19 -23.47
N THR A 160 4.26 -19.20 -22.67
CA THR A 160 5.25 -18.16 -23.03
C THR A 160 6.57 -18.79 -23.49
N VAL A 161 6.99 -19.88 -22.84
CA VAL A 161 8.16 -20.67 -23.25
C VAL A 161 7.91 -21.51 -24.50
N LEU A 162 6.77 -22.22 -24.57
CA LEU A 162 6.42 -23.08 -25.70
C LEU A 162 6.22 -22.31 -27.01
N HIS A 163 5.74 -21.08 -26.91
CA HIS A 163 5.52 -20.16 -28.04
C HIS A 163 6.79 -19.38 -28.41
N GLY A 164 7.89 -19.59 -27.68
CA GLY A 164 9.18 -18.95 -27.96
C GLY A 164 9.23 -17.46 -27.66
N VAL A 165 8.28 -16.95 -26.86
CA VAL A 165 8.31 -15.58 -26.33
C VAL A 165 9.42 -15.47 -25.28
N GLU A 166 9.56 -16.50 -24.43
CA GLU A 166 10.63 -16.62 -23.44
C GLU A 166 11.39 -17.96 -23.58
N GLY A 167 12.61 -18.04 -23.04
CA GLY A 167 13.43 -19.26 -23.07
C GLY A 167 13.05 -20.27 -21.98
N PRO A 168 13.48 -21.55 -22.07
CA PRO A 168 13.18 -22.57 -21.05
C PRO A 168 13.61 -22.23 -19.61
N GLY A 169 14.64 -21.40 -19.45
CA GLY A 169 15.11 -20.92 -18.14
C GLY A 169 14.14 -19.94 -17.45
N PHE A 170 13.17 -19.38 -18.18
CA PHE A 170 12.14 -18.49 -17.61
C PHE A 170 11.30 -19.18 -16.52
N LEU A 171 11.07 -20.48 -16.64
CA LEU A 171 10.33 -21.24 -15.62
C LEU A 171 11.12 -21.44 -14.32
N GLU A 172 12.45 -21.27 -14.36
CA GLU A 172 13.31 -21.34 -13.17
C GLU A 172 13.24 -20.04 -12.35
N GLU A 173 12.63 -18.97 -12.89
CA GLU A 173 12.40 -17.69 -12.22
C GLU A 173 11.14 -17.71 -11.32
N PHE A 174 10.47 -18.85 -11.17
CA PHE A 174 9.27 -19.00 -10.34
C PHE A 174 9.38 -20.24 -9.45
N ALA A 175 8.91 -20.11 -8.21
CA ALA A 175 8.78 -21.25 -7.30
C ALA A 175 7.32 -21.62 -7.08
N THR A 176 7.07 -22.92 -6.92
CA THR A 176 5.74 -23.48 -6.68
C THR A 176 5.50 -23.61 -5.18
N LEU A 177 4.48 -22.90 -4.68
CA LEU A 177 4.08 -22.88 -3.25
C LEU A 177 3.23 -24.08 -2.88
N ALA A 178 2.36 -24.52 -3.80
CA ALA A 178 1.49 -25.66 -3.58
C ALA A 178 1.29 -26.41 -4.90
N ASP A 179 1.47 -27.73 -4.85
CA ASP A 179 1.35 -28.62 -6.00
C ASP A 179 -0.11 -29.09 -6.12
N SER A 180 -0.81 -28.65 -7.16
CA SER A 180 -2.21 -29.00 -7.44
C SER A 180 -2.51 -28.89 -8.95
N ASN A 181 -3.75 -29.20 -9.37
CA ASN A 181 -4.20 -28.92 -10.76
C ASN A 181 -4.05 -27.42 -11.15
N PHE A 182 -3.86 -26.55 -10.15
CA PHE A 182 -3.55 -25.12 -10.25
C PHE A 182 -2.36 -24.80 -9.34
N PRO A 183 -1.11 -24.80 -9.85
CA PRO A 183 0.03 -24.48 -9.02
C PRO A 183 0.04 -23.00 -8.67
N LEU A 184 0.10 -22.70 -7.37
CA LEU A 184 0.37 -21.36 -6.86
C LEU A 184 1.85 -21.08 -7.06
N THR A 185 2.18 -20.02 -7.80
CA THR A 185 3.55 -19.68 -8.15
C THR A 185 3.86 -18.26 -7.70
N TYR A 186 5.06 -18.04 -7.19
CA TYR A 186 5.56 -16.69 -6.91
C TYR A 186 6.84 -16.47 -7.70
N PRO A 187 7.08 -15.24 -8.19
CA PRO A 187 8.34 -14.91 -8.82
C PRO A 187 9.48 -15.04 -7.80
N LEU A 188 10.61 -15.55 -8.26
CA LEU A 188 11.88 -15.59 -7.52
C LEU A 188 12.82 -14.43 -7.88
N SER A 189 12.46 -13.63 -8.89
CA SER A 189 13.28 -12.51 -9.37
C SER A 189 12.43 -11.41 -10.02
N ASP A 190 13.02 -10.22 -10.14
CA ASP A 190 12.39 -9.05 -10.74
C ASP A 190 12.61 -8.99 -12.27
N ARG A 191 11.57 -8.60 -13.02
CA ARG A 191 11.63 -8.34 -14.46
C ARG A 191 10.66 -7.24 -14.87
N ASN A 192 11.20 -6.29 -15.62
CA ASN A 192 10.46 -5.33 -16.39
C ASN A 192 9.83 -6.00 -17.62
N LEU A 193 8.51 -5.97 -17.73
CA LEU A 193 7.81 -6.33 -18.95
C LEU A 193 7.25 -5.07 -19.58
N ASN A 194 7.70 -4.80 -20.81
CA ASN A 194 7.41 -3.63 -21.67
C ASN A 194 5.90 -3.45 -21.95
N CYS A 195 5.10 -3.17 -20.94
CA CYS A 195 3.70 -2.76 -21.04
C CYS A 195 3.61 -1.24 -20.85
N GLY A 196 3.15 -0.51 -21.86
CA GLY A 196 3.19 0.96 -21.85
C GLY A 196 2.29 1.68 -20.84
N LYS A 197 1.45 0.95 -20.08
CA LYS A 197 0.55 1.50 -19.03
C LYS A 197 0.44 0.64 -17.77
N CYS A 198 1.03 -0.55 -17.76
CA CYS A 198 1.00 -1.38 -16.57
C CYS A 198 1.90 -0.75 -15.50
N GLN A 199 1.54 -0.93 -14.24
CA GLN A 199 2.48 -0.65 -13.17
C GLN A 199 3.64 -1.62 -13.23
N ASP A 200 4.85 -1.07 -13.34
CA ASP A 200 6.08 -1.83 -13.21
C ASP A 200 6.29 -2.19 -11.73
N VAL A 201 6.59 -3.46 -11.47
CA VAL A 201 6.94 -3.98 -10.14
C VAL A 201 8.42 -4.35 -10.04
N ASP A 202 9.18 -4.17 -11.13
CA ASP A 202 10.65 -4.26 -11.15
C ASP A 202 11.26 -2.96 -10.61
N ASP A 203 11.14 -2.77 -9.29
CA ASP A 203 11.92 -1.73 -8.61
C ASP A 203 13.37 -2.22 -8.43
N ASP A 204 14.37 -1.34 -8.61
CA ASP A 204 15.76 -1.72 -8.37
C ASP A 204 15.95 -2.04 -6.87
N HIS A 205 16.46 -3.23 -6.52
CA HIS A 205 16.80 -3.58 -5.14
C HIS A 205 17.69 -2.57 -4.43
N LEU A 206 18.55 -1.86 -5.18
CA LEU A 206 19.32 -0.76 -4.63
C LEU A 206 18.39 0.36 -4.16
N ASP A 207 17.41 0.74 -4.97
CA ASP A 207 16.41 1.75 -4.62
C ASP A 207 15.56 1.29 -3.44
N VAL A 208 15.12 0.02 -3.43
CA VAL A 208 14.36 -0.55 -2.30
C VAL A 208 15.17 -0.53 -1.02
N ALA A 209 16.46 -0.89 -1.08
CA ALA A 209 17.37 -0.83 0.05
C ALA A 209 17.63 0.59 0.53
N PHE A 210 17.68 1.59 -0.35
CA PHE A 210 17.75 3.00 0.05
C PHE A 210 16.42 3.53 0.63
N GLY A 211 15.35 2.71 0.66
CA GLY A 211 14.00 3.17 0.94
C GLY A 211 13.54 4.23 -0.07
N ALA A 212 14.04 4.14 -1.30
CA ALA A 212 13.71 4.97 -2.44
C ALA A 212 12.52 4.40 -3.25
N THR A 213 11.88 3.33 -2.78
CA THR A 213 10.61 2.79 -3.30
C THR A 213 9.40 3.26 -2.48
N ASP A 214 9.44 4.52 -2.03
CA ASP A 214 8.20 5.20 -1.66
C ASP A 214 7.21 5.10 -2.83
N SER A 215 5.94 5.47 -2.62
CA SER A 215 4.92 5.56 -3.69
C SER A 215 5.29 6.47 -4.90
N ASN A 216 6.54 6.92 -5.02
CA ASN A 216 7.10 7.67 -6.14
C ASN A 216 8.35 7.07 -6.80
N GLY A 217 8.99 6.05 -6.24
CA GLY A 217 10.32 5.62 -6.69
C GLY A 217 11.39 6.73 -6.55
N ARG A 218 11.32 7.60 -5.52
CA ARG A 218 12.25 8.73 -5.36
C ARG A 218 13.05 8.66 -4.07
N LEU A 219 14.37 8.63 -4.23
CA LEU A 219 15.31 8.97 -3.17
C LEU A 219 15.08 10.43 -2.75
N TYR A 220 14.65 10.66 -1.52
CA TYR A 220 14.66 11.98 -0.89
C TYR A 220 15.82 12.08 0.10
N PRO A 221 17.08 12.24 -0.38
CA PRO A 221 18.17 12.49 0.56
C PRO A 221 17.92 13.79 1.32
N ILE A 222 17.23 14.75 0.70
CA ILE A 222 16.68 15.95 1.31
C ILE A 222 15.24 15.66 1.73
N ARG A 223 15.05 15.44 3.03
CA ARG A 223 13.74 15.23 3.65
C ARG A 223 12.99 16.56 3.70
N GLU A 224 13.62 17.58 4.26
CA GLU A 224 13.04 18.93 4.39
C GLU A 224 14.01 20.00 3.88
N LEU A 225 13.45 21.03 3.25
CA LEU A 225 14.16 22.20 2.77
C LEU A 225 13.17 23.36 2.69
N TYR A 226 13.19 24.24 3.67
CA TYR A 226 12.26 25.36 3.74
C TYR A 226 12.91 26.61 4.33
N ALA A 227 12.33 27.75 4.01
CA ALA A 227 12.65 29.03 4.61
C ALA A 227 11.49 29.50 5.48
N ASP A 228 11.80 29.96 6.68
CA ASP A 228 10.89 30.67 7.56
C ASP A 228 11.20 32.17 7.55
N LEU A 229 10.15 32.98 7.41
CA LEU A 229 10.22 34.44 7.39
C LEU A 229 9.22 34.98 8.42
N ARG A 230 9.71 35.80 9.35
CA ARG A 230 8.88 36.41 10.40
C ARG A 230 8.77 37.91 10.22
N ILE A 231 7.54 38.43 10.27
CA ILE A 231 7.24 39.86 10.23
C ILE A 231 6.16 40.16 11.28
N GLY A 232 6.57 40.69 12.43
CA GLY A 232 5.72 40.92 13.60
C GLY A 232 5.02 39.63 14.06
N ASP A 233 3.70 39.62 13.91
CA ASP A 233 2.80 38.52 14.28
C ASP A 233 2.48 37.58 13.12
N VAL A 234 3.20 37.68 12.00
CA VAL A 234 3.00 36.84 10.81
C VAL A 234 4.25 36.01 10.54
N TRP A 235 4.06 34.70 10.39
CA TRP A 235 5.06 33.73 9.99
C TRP A 235 4.73 33.20 8.61
N PHE A 236 5.70 33.24 7.71
CA PHE A 236 5.63 32.62 6.39
C PHE A 236 6.62 31.49 6.34
N ARG A 237 6.19 30.30 5.93
CA ARG A 237 7.05 29.17 5.64
C ARG A 237 6.88 28.74 4.21
N ILE A 238 7.96 28.54 3.46
CA ILE A 238 7.88 28.05 2.08
C ILE A 238 8.99 27.04 1.80
N GLY A 239 8.62 25.95 1.14
CA GLY A 239 9.54 24.88 0.76
C GLY A 239 8.99 23.50 1.07
N LYS A 240 9.87 22.49 0.98
CA LYS A 240 9.55 21.10 1.28
C LYS A 240 9.54 20.89 2.80
N GLN A 241 8.38 20.60 3.36
CA GLN A 241 8.16 20.63 4.80
C GLN A 241 7.09 19.61 5.23
N GLN A 242 7.02 19.34 6.52
CA GLN A 242 5.92 18.61 7.16
C GLN A 242 5.12 19.57 8.03
N ILE A 243 3.78 19.48 7.99
CA ILE A 243 2.88 20.25 8.83
C ILE A 243 1.96 19.29 9.58
N VAL A 244 2.07 19.29 10.90
CA VAL A 244 1.34 18.37 11.77
C VAL A 244 0.14 19.07 12.40
N TRP A 245 -1.04 18.52 12.16
CA TRP A 245 -2.29 19.01 12.75
C TRP A 245 -2.91 18.06 13.77
N GLY A 246 -2.62 16.76 13.66
CA GLY A 246 -3.08 15.75 14.60
C GLY A 246 -2.54 15.97 16.01
N LYS A 247 -3.35 15.60 16.99
CA LYS A 247 -2.99 15.61 18.41
C LYS A 247 -2.99 14.23 19.03
N THR A 248 -3.64 13.25 18.41
CA THR A 248 -3.69 11.88 18.89
C THR A 248 -2.45 11.10 18.50
N ASP A 249 -2.12 10.09 19.32
CA ASP A 249 -1.01 9.19 19.05
C ASP A 249 -1.53 7.97 18.28
N PHE A 250 -0.66 7.26 17.54
CA PHE A 250 -0.96 6.04 16.74
C PHE A 250 -1.88 6.18 15.53
N PHE A 251 -2.92 7.03 15.55
CA PHE A 251 -3.85 7.20 14.43
C PHE A 251 -4.00 8.67 14.06
N ARG A 252 -4.19 8.89 12.75
CA ARG A 252 -4.33 10.21 12.13
C ARG A 252 -5.80 10.47 11.83
N LEU A 253 -6.30 11.62 12.27
CA LEU A 253 -7.66 12.07 11.94
C LEU A 253 -7.61 13.38 11.18
N GLN A 254 -7.01 14.42 11.76
CA GLN A 254 -6.82 15.72 11.09
C GLN A 254 -5.45 15.86 10.42
N ASP A 255 -4.58 14.88 10.59
CA ASP A 255 -3.22 14.87 10.06
C ASP A 255 -3.17 14.28 8.63
N VAL A 256 -3.87 14.96 7.72
CA VAL A 256 -4.12 14.52 6.33
C VAL A 256 -3.35 15.32 5.27
N ILE A 257 -2.68 16.42 5.65
CA ILE A 257 -1.95 17.29 4.69
C ILE A 257 -0.71 16.59 4.13
N ASN A 258 -0.02 15.85 4.99
CA ASN A 258 1.14 15.07 4.60
C ASN A 258 0.74 13.60 4.48
N PRO A 259 0.90 12.98 3.31
CA PRO A 259 0.75 11.54 3.16
C PRO A 259 1.79 10.81 4.00
N VAL A 260 1.54 9.54 4.29
CA VAL A 260 2.42 8.68 5.10
C VAL A 260 2.78 7.44 4.30
N ASP A 261 4.01 6.99 4.51
CA ASP A 261 4.51 5.72 4.02
C ASP A 261 4.32 4.61 5.06
N PHE A 262 3.31 3.77 4.84
CA PHE A 262 3.04 2.61 5.67
C PHE A 262 3.94 1.41 5.34
N GLY A 263 4.64 1.41 4.21
CA GLY A 263 5.63 0.39 3.85
C GLY A 263 6.88 0.40 4.73
N GLN A 264 7.11 1.48 5.48
CA GLN A 264 8.28 1.70 6.33
C GLN A 264 7.98 1.43 7.82
N HIS A 265 7.40 0.28 8.17
CA HIS A 265 7.08 -0.10 9.56
C HIS A 265 5.82 0.58 10.12
N PHE A 266 4.68 0.32 9.45
CA PHE A 266 3.35 0.77 9.86
C PHE A 266 3.14 0.63 11.38
N PHE A 267 2.54 1.66 11.98
CA PHE A 267 2.09 1.70 13.38
C PHE A 267 3.20 1.78 14.46
N PHE A 268 4.39 1.24 14.23
CA PHE A 268 5.47 1.18 15.22
C PHE A 268 6.46 2.36 15.15
N ASP A 269 6.76 2.85 13.95
CA ASP A 269 7.62 4.03 13.76
C ASP A 269 6.81 5.33 13.94
N SER A 270 7.49 6.38 14.40
CA SER A 270 6.86 7.70 14.64
C SER A 270 6.38 8.30 13.32
N PHE A 271 5.20 8.94 13.33
CA PHE A 271 4.68 9.64 12.14
C PHE A 271 5.65 10.71 11.61
N GLU A 272 6.51 11.28 12.45
CA GLU A 272 7.53 12.24 11.99
C GLU A 272 8.57 11.61 11.05
N ASP A 273 8.75 10.29 11.11
CA ASP A 273 9.69 9.53 10.31
C ASP A 273 9.05 8.97 9.04
N ILE A 274 7.78 8.59 9.09
CA ILE A 274 7.06 7.98 7.96
C ILE A 274 6.19 8.95 7.15
N ARG A 275 5.96 10.19 7.62
CA ARG A 275 5.32 11.24 6.80
C ARG A 275 6.20 11.61 5.61
N ILE A 276 5.57 11.86 4.47
CA ILE A 276 6.22 12.30 3.23
C ILE A 276 6.14 13.85 3.17
N PRO A 277 7.28 14.56 3.29
CA PRO A 277 7.29 16.01 3.25
C PRO A 277 6.92 16.54 1.87
N GLN A 278 6.10 17.59 1.80
CA GLN A 278 5.54 18.15 0.57
C GLN A 278 6.02 19.59 0.35
N TRP A 279 6.10 20.03 -0.91
CA TRP A 279 6.33 21.43 -1.27
C TRP A 279 5.10 22.29 -0.99
N MET A 280 5.18 23.09 0.07
CA MET A 280 4.05 23.88 0.56
C MET A 280 4.45 25.31 0.90
N MET A 281 3.43 26.17 0.92
CA MET A 281 3.49 27.49 1.55
C MET A 281 2.56 27.48 2.76
N SER A 282 3.05 27.94 3.91
CA SER A 282 2.24 28.18 5.10
C SER A 282 2.32 29.66 5.49
N VAL A 283 1.18 30.24 5.82
CA VAL A 283 1.07 31.58 6.38
C VAL A 283 0.34 31.47 7.70
N GLN A 284 0.99 31.84 8.80
CA GLN A 284 0.39 31.83 10.12
C GLN A 284 0.38 33.23 10.70
N TRP A 285 -0.80 33.68 11.14
CA TRP A 285 -0.98 34.94 11.84
C TRP A 285 -1.38 34.68 13.30
N ARG A 286 -0.64 35.24 14.26
CA ARG A 286 -0.90 35.09 15.71
C ARG A 286 -1.19 36.43 16.39
N PRO A 287 -2.40 36.98 16.26
CA PRO A 287 -2.79 38.27 16.84
C PRO A 287 -2.89 38.29 18.37
N GLY A 288 -2.61 37.17 19.05
CA GLY A 288 -2.79 37.04 20.48
C GLY A 288 -4.27 36.92 20.86
N SER A 289 -4.88 38.01 21.33
CA SER A 289 -6.25 37.98 21.86
C SER A 289 -7.22 38.72 20.93
N ILE A 290 -8.26 38.02 20.47
CA ILE A 290 -9.36 38.59 19.67
C ILE A 290 -10.68 38.39 20.43
N GLY A 291 -11.19 39.47 21.02
CA GLY A 291 -12.45 39.45 21.76
C GLY A 291 -12.39 38.47 22.95
N PRO A 292 -13.29 37.46 23.04
CA PRO A 292 -13.28 36.48 24.12
C PRO A 292 -12.19 35.39 23.97
N PHE A 293 -11.52 35.32 22.82
CA PHE A 293 -10.51 34.31 22.52
C PHE A 293 -9.11 34.81 22.87
N THR A 294 -8.30 33.95 23.48
CA THR A 294 -6.87 34.17 23.76
C THR A 294 -6.03 33.17 22.97
N ASP A 295 -4.73 33.43 22.81
CA ASP A 295 -3.80 32.55 22.08
C ASP A 295 -4.30 32.17 20.68
N THR A 296 -4.90 33.13 19.98
CA THR A 296 -5.49 32.92 18.66
C THR A 296 -4.40 32.81 17.60
N ALA A 297 -4.48 31.79 16.76
CA ALA A 297 -3.63 31.60 15.61
C ALA A 297 -4.48 31.17 14.40
N ILE A 298 -4.25 31.80 13.26
CA ILE A 298 -4.86 31.43 11.98
C ILE A 298 -3.75 31.00 11.05
N GLN A 299 -3.83 29.79 10.50
CA GLN A 299 -2.86 29.24 9.58
C GLN A 299 -3.54 28.88 8.26
N LEU A 300 -3.07 29.45 7.17
CA LEU A 300 -3.39 29.05 5.81
C LEU A 300 -2.23 28.21 5.28
N ILE A 301 -2.55 27.12 4.58
CA ILE A 301 -1.61 26.24 3.91
C ILE A 301 -2.06 26.12 2.48
N TRP A 302 -1.09 26.21 1.58
CA TRP A 302 -1.25 25.90 0.17
C TRP A 302 -0.22 24.85 -0.19
N ASN A 303 -0.69 23.63 -0.42
CA ASN A 303 0.13 22.54 -0.93
C ASN A 303 0.09 22.59 -2.46
N PHE A 304 1.21 23.02 -3.04
CA PHE A 304 1.36 23.15 -4.50
C PHE A 304 2.24 22.05 -5.09
N ASP A 305 2.60 21.05 -4.29
CA ASP A 305 3.30 19.87 -4.75
C ASP A 305 2.42 19.03 -5.68
N ARG A 306 3.03 18.05 -6.34
CA ARG A 306 2.30 16.99 -7.01
C ARG A 306 1.58 16.12 -5.99
N PHE A 307 0.42 15.58 -6.40
CA PHE A 307 -0.31 14.64 -5.57
C PHE A 307 0.59 13.48 -5.16
N GLN A 308 0.44 13.07 -3.91
CA GLN A 308 1.20 12.01 -3.30
C GLN A 308 0.24 11.06 -2.58
N ARG A 309 0.16 9.82 -3.03
CA ARG A 309 -0.61 8.79 -2.34
C ARG A 309 0.09 8.30 -1.06
N VAL A 310 -0.65 7.55 -0.23
CA VAL A 310 -0.06 6.75 0.85
C VAL A 310 1.00 5.78 0.31
N GLY A 311 2.09 5.61 1.04
CA GLY A 311 3.13 4.62 0.75
C GLY A 311 2.68 3.22 1.15
N GLY A 312 2.59 2.31 0.18
CA GLY A 312 2.28 0.90 0.42
C GLY A 312 3.52 0.02 0.60
N GLY A 313 4.71 0.51 0.27
CA GLY A 313 5.91 -0.30 0.10
C GLY A 313 5.89 -1.17 -1.16
N ALA A 314 7.06 -1.63 -1.59
CA ALA A 314 7.20 -2.55 -2.72
C ALA A 314 6.77 -3.97 -2.31
N PRO A 315 6.24 -4.80 -3.23
CA PRO A 315 5.60 -6.09 -2.89
C PRO A 315 6.49 -7.07 -2.12
N TYR A 316 7.80 -6.97 -2.31
CA TYR A 316 8.83 -7.83 -1.71
C TYR A 316 9.57 -7.16 -0.53
N GLN A 317 9.09 -5.99 -0.06
CA GLN A 317 9.56 -5.40 1.19
C GLN A 317 8.91 -6.06 2.41
N ALA A 318 9.73 -6.27 3.44
CA ALA A 318 9.36 -6.82 4.75
C ALA A 318 8.03 -6.31 5.33
N TRP A 319 7.79 -4.99 5.26
CA TRP A 319 6.66 -4.30 5.88
C TRP A 319 5.71 -3.65 4.86
N ALA A 320 5.71 -4.11 3.61
CA ALA A 320 4.75 -3.65 2.63
C ALA A 320 3.31 -3.84 3.15
N PHE A 321 2.51 -2.78 3.06
CA PHE A 321 1.15 -2.72 3.57
C PHE A 321 0.20 -3.46 2.64
N ASP A 322 -0.57 -4.41 3.18
CA ASP A 322 -1.36 -5.38 2.42
C ASP A 322 -2.29 -4.76 1.36
N PHE A 323 -3.06 -3.73 1.72
CA PHE A 323 -4.06 -3.13 0.83
C PHE A 323 -3.46 -2.22 -0.28
N PHE A 324 -2.19 -1.80 -0.18
CA PHE A 324 -1.59 -0.82 -1.10
C PHE A 324 -0.22 -1.18 -1.68
N GLY A 325 0.54 -2.08 -1.07
CA GLY A 325 1.85 -2.51 -1.58
C GLY A 325 1.78 -3.92 -2.14
N ARG A 326 1.41 -4.87 -1.28
CA ARG A 326 1.43 -6.29 -1.63
C ARG A 326 0.34 -6.67 -2.64
N GLN A 327 -0.90 -6.18 -2.46
CA GLN A 327 -1.99 -6.41 -3.43
C GLN A 327 -1.77 -5.71 -4.77
N ILE A 328 -1.25 -4.49 -4.75
CA ILE A 328 -0.84 -3.78 -5.98
C ILE A 328 0.22 -4.61 -6.71
N GLY A 329 1.21 -5.11 -5.97
CA GLY A 329 2.16 -6.10 -6.43
C GLY A 329 1.53 -7.32 -7.07
N THR A 330 0.57 -7.96 -6.40
CA THR A 330 -0.17 -9.11 -6.92
C THR A 330 -0.85 -8.80 -8.27
N PHE A 331 -1.61 -7.70 -8.36
CA PHE A 331 -2.30 -7.34 -9.60
C PHE A 331 -1.35 -6.89 -10.72
N ALA A 332 -0.26 -6.21 -10.37
CA ALA A 332 0.76 -5.78 -11.31
C ALA A 332 1.67 -6.93 -11.78
N LEU A 333 1.92 -7.93 -10.92
CA LEU A 333 2.58 -9.19 -11.26
C LEU A 333 1.81 -9.93 -12.36
N PHE A 334 0.48 -9.95 -12.30
CA PHE A 334 -0.35 -10.53 -13.37
C PHE A 334 -0.13 -9.85 -14.72
N ASN A 335 0.01 -8.53 -14.74
CA ASN A 335 0.31 -7.81 -15.97
C ASN A 335 1.69 -8.12 -16.50
N THR A 336 2.65 -8.20 -15.58
CA THR A 336 4.06 -8.44 -15.85
C THR A 336 4.16 -9.85 -16.42
N TYR A 337 4.01 -10.89 -15.61
CA TYR A 337 4.40 -12.24 -16.00
C TYR A 337 3.33 -13.07 -16.71
N PHE A 338 2.05 -12.69 -16.63
CA PHE A 338 0.93 -13.54 -17.04
C PHE A 338 -0.01 -12.92 -18.09
N SER A 339 0.20 -11.66 -18.48
CA SER A 339 -0.62 -10.94 -19.46
C SER A 339 -0.02 -10.71 -20.87
N PRO A 340 1.04 -11.40 -21.37
CA PRO A 340 1.56 -11.12 -22.71
C PRO A 340 0.71 -11.72 -23.85
N GLU A 341 -0.62 -11.70 -23.81
CA GLU A 341 -1.50 -12.22 -24.89
C GLU A 341 -2.90 -11.53 -24.91
N PRO A 342 -3.50 -11.29 -26.09
CA PRO A 342 -3.03 -10.45 -27.19
C PRO A 342 -3.44 -8.98 -27.00
N CYS A 343 -2.59 -8.10 -27.50
CA CYS A 343 -2.73 -6.65 -27.53
C CYS A 343 -4.14 -6.21 -28.02
N ALA A 344 -5.02 -5.82 -27.08
CA ALA A 344 -6.27 -5.12 -27.40
C ALA A 344 -5.97 -3.62 -27.43
N PRO A 345 -5.98 -2.95 -28.60
CA PRO A 345 -5.79 -1.51 -28.64
C PRO A 345 -6.94 -0.85 -27.90
N GLY A 346 -6.65 -0.07 -26.87
CA GLY A 346 -7.65 0.78 -26.25
C GLY A 346 -8.21 1.76 -27.30
N GLY A 347 -9.42 1.49 -27.78
CA GLY A 347 -10.20 2.44 -28.58
C GLY A 347 -9.87 2.55 -30.07
N THR A 348 -9.26 1.56 -30.73
CA THR A 348 -9.18 1.54 -32.21
C THR A 348 -9.74 0.27 -32.84
N ASP A 349 -10.69 0.49 -33.75
CA ASP A 349 -11.30 -0.41 -34.72
C ASP A 349 -10.37 -1.55 -35.22
N PHE A 350 -10.70 -2.81 -34.93
CA PHE A 350 -10.04 -4.02 -35.47
C PHE A 350 -10.31 -4.26 -36.98
N ASN A 351 -10.69 -3.21 -37.70
CA ASN A 351 -11.48 -3.26 -38.91
C ASN A 351 -10.73 -3.57 -40.23
N ARG A 352 -9.43 -3.95 -40.21
CA ARG A 352 -8.66 -3.95 -41.47
C ARG A 352 -7.49 -4.92 -41.68
N ALA A 353 -7.38 -6.02 -40.95
CA ALA A 353 -6.37 -7.04 -41.29
C ALA A 353 -6.95 -8.11 -42.25
N THR A 354 -6.54 -8.08 -43.51
CA THR A 354 -6.89 -9.08 -44.54
C THR A 354 -6.24 -10.45 -44.29
N PRO A 355 -6.84 -11.57 -44.77
CA PRO A 355 -6.24 -12.90 -44.64
C PRO A 355 -4.91 -12.98 -45.42
N GLY A 356 -3.79 -13.26 -44.73
CA GLY A 356 -2.48 -13.45 -45.35
C GLY A 356 -1.32 -12.75 -44.63
N ASP A 357 -1.63 -11.80 -43.74
CA ASP A 357 -0.62 -11.17 -42.88
C ASP A 357 -0.41 -12.09 -41.67
N GLY A 358 0.73 -12.79 -41.63
CA GLY A 358 1.11 -13.67 -40.53
C GLY A 358 1.18 -12.91 -39.21
N GLU A 359 0.85 -13.60 -38.11
CA GLU A 359 0.92 -13.16 -36.70
C GLU A 359 0.48 -11.72 -36.42
N ILE A 360 -0.54 -11.54 -35.57
CA ILE A 360 -0.67 -10.27 -34.82
C ILE A 360 0.46 -10.27 -33.79
N ALA A 361 1.70 -10.12 -34.27
CA ALA A 361 2.82 -9.77 -33.44
C ALA A 361 2.57 -8.36 -32.95
N CYS A 362 2.77 -8.11 -31.66
CA CYS A 362 2.76 -6.77 -31.09
C CYS A 362 3.93 -5.87 -31.61
N GLY A 363 4.45 -6.16 -32.80
CA GLY A 363 5.43 -5.41 -33.60
C GLY A 363 5.15 -5.45 -35.12
N GLY A 364 3.90 -5.71 -35.55
CA GLY A 364 3.54 -5.68 -36.97
C GLY A 364 3.61 -4.28 -37.61
N PRO A 365 3.99 -4.17 -38.90
CA PRO A 365 4.18 -2.89 -39.59
C PRO A 365 2.85 -2.15 -39.73
N GLY A 366 2.59 -1.19 -38.83
CA GLY A 366 1.33 -0.45 -38.76
C GLY A 366 1.10 0.25 -37.42
N LEU A 367 1.76 -0.20 -36.36
CA LEU A 367 1.94 0.56 -35.12
C LEU A 367 3.20 1.41 -35.31
N GLY A 368 3.07 2.74 -35.27
CA GLY A 368 4.10 3.69 -35.69
C GLY A 368 5.48 3.42 -35.08
N ASP A 369 6.53 3.76 -35.84
CA ASP A 369 7.93 3.59 -35.46
C ASP A 369 8.23 4.20 -34.08
N ASP A 370 8.27 3.37 -33.04
CA ASP A 370 8.88 3.70 -31.75
C ASP A 370 10.33 3.18 -31.76
N PRO A 371 11.35 4.03 -31.54
CA PRO A 371 12.76 3.61 -31.60
C PRO A 371 13.16 2.49 -30.63
N ASP A 372 12.32 2.18 -29.63
CA ASP A 372 12.60 1.21 -28.57
C ASP A 372 11.87 -0.15 -28.74
N GLY A 373 11.14 -0.35 -29.85
CA GLY A 373 10.81 -1.68 -30.37
C GLY A 373 9.59 -2.42 -29.78
N PHE A 374 8.80 -1.83 -28.88
CA PHE A 374 7.55 -2.43 -28.38
C PHE A 374 6.48 -1.34 -28.20
N GLY A 375 5.40 -1.40 -28.98
CA GLY A 375 4.53 -0.25 -29.29
C GLY A 375 3.69 0.33 -28.13
N ALA A 376 3.56 1.66 -28.15
CA ALA A 376 2.82 2.54 -27.25
C ALA A 376 1.27 2.40 -27.22
N GLY A 377 0.71 1.18 -27.24
CA GLY A 377 -0.75 0.98 -27.34
C GLY A 377 -1.33 -0.26 -26.69
N VAL A 378 -0.53 -1.03 -25.95
CA VAL A 378 -0.95 -2.30 -25.35
C VAL A 378 -1.40 -2.07 -23.90
N THR A 379 -2.64 -2.43 -23.58
CA THR A 379 -3.19 -2.44 -22.21
C THR A 379 -3.41 -3.88 -21.74
N PRO A 380 -3.25 -4.19 -20.44
CA PRO A 380 -3.52 -5.53 -19.93
C PRO A 380 -5.01 -5.82 -20.10
N SER A 381 -5.33 -6.87 -20.85
CA SER A 381 -6.70 -7.35 -21.06
C SER A 381 -7.15 -8.31 -19.95
N GLY A 382 -6.19 -8.80 -19.14
CA GLY A 382 -6.41 -9.89 -18.19
C GLY A 382 -6.82 -11.20 -18.87
N PHE A 383 -6.73 -11.31 -20.21
CA PHE A 383 -7.29 -12.45 -20.92
C PHE A 383 -6.52 -13.74 -20.58
N GLY A 384 -7.19 -14.70 -19.93
CA GLY A 384 -6.56 -15.92 -19.41
C GLY A 384 -6.03 -15.82 -17.98
N THR A 385 -6.18 -14.65 -17.33
CA THR A 385 -5.91 -14.41 -15.91
C THR A 385 -7.16 -13.86 -15.20
N PRO A 386 -7.28 -13.98 -13.86
CA PRO A 386 -8.48 -13.52 -13.15
C PRO A 386 -8.69 -11.99 -13.16
N ALA A 387 -7.63 -11.19 -12.94
CA ALA A 387 -7.62 -9.73 -13.09
C ALA A 387 -6.19 -9.16 -13.11
N GLY A 388 -5.96 -8.05 -13.83
CA GLY A 388 -4.69 -7.31 -13.85
C GLY A 388 -4.88 -5.81 -13.56
N LEU A 389 -3.84 -5.15 -13.03
CA LEU A 389 -3.87 -3.71 -12.73
C LEU A 389 -3.57 -2.86 -13.97
N ARG A 390 -4.56 -2.23 -14.57
CA ARG A 390 -4.34 -1.49 -15.81
C ARG A 390 -3.68 -0.14 -15.64
N ASP A 391 -4.05 0.60 -14.61
CA ASP A 391 -3.50 1.94 -14.36
C ASP A 391 -3.71 2.33 -12.89
N GLU A 392 -2.83 3.18 -12.38
CA GLU A 392 -3.02 3.92 -11.14
C GLU A 392 -3.27 5.37 -11.53
N LYS A 393 -4.53 5.83 -11.48
CA LYS A 393 -4.91 7.17 -11.97
C LYS A 393 -4.44 8.29 -11.04
N LEU A 394 -3.13 8.47 -10.95
CA LEU A 394 -2.51 9.55 -10.20
C LEU A 394 -2.84 10.89 -10.88
N PRO A 395 -3.42 11.86 -10.15
CA PRO A 395 -3.65 13.19 -10.66
C PRO A 395 -2.36 13.84 -11.16
N ALA A 396 -2.32 14.20 -12.45
CA ALA A 396 -1.21 14.94 -13.01
C ALA A 396 -1.02 16.29 -12.31
N TRP A 397 0.22 16.75 -12.13
CA TRP A 397 0.47 18.05 -11.52
C TRP A 397 -0.08 19.19 -12.39
N LYS A 398 -1.05 19.93 -11.83
CA LYS A 398 -1.67 21.13 -12.41
C LYS A 398 -2.03 22.07 -11.26
N PHE A 399 -2.11 23.36 -11.53
CA PHE A 399 -2.50 24.36 -10.51
C PHE A 399 -3.88 24.04 -9.89
N ASP A 400 -4.83 23.58 -10.70
CA ASP A 400 -6.17 23.18 -10.25
C ASP A 400 -6.15 21.91 -9.36
N ASN A 401 -5.06 21.15 -9.40
CA ASN A 401 -4.85 19.94 -8.61
C ASN A 401 -4.12 20.20 -7.28
N THR A 402 -3.80 21.46 -6.97
CA THR A 402 -3.23 21.86 -5.67
C THR A 402 -4.26 21.79 -4.54
N GLU A 403 -3.80 21.81 -3.29
CA GLU A 403 -4.63 21.66 -2.10
C GLU A 403 -4.52 22.87 -1.18
N ILE A 404 -5.60 23.17 -0.49
CA ILE A 404 -5.67 24.31 0.43
C ILE A 404 -6.19 23.83 1.77
N ALA A 405 -5.55 24.30 2.83
CA ALA A 405 -5.94 23.98 4.19
C ALA A 405 -5.98 25.24 5.05
N LEU A 406 -6.98 25.35 5.92
CA LEU A 406 -7.13 26.41 6.89
C LEU A 406 -7.23 25.81 8.30
N ARG A 407 -6.48 26.38 9.24
CA ARG A 407 -6.57 26.06 10.66
C ARG A 407 -6.77 27.33 11.48
N LEU A 408 -7.78 27.31 12.35
CA LEU A 408 -8.02 28.30 13.38
C LEU A 408 -7.76 27.63 14.74
N GLU A 409 -6.81 28.13 15.50
CA GLU A 409 -6.61 27.73 16.89
C GLU A 409 -6.94 28.90 17.81
N ALA A 410 -7.63 28.62 18.91
CA ALA A 410 -7.94 29.60 19.92
C ALA A 410 -8.15 28.94 21.28
N ARG A 411 -8.05 29.74 22.34
CA ARG A 411 -8.40 29.35 23.70
C ARG A 411 -9.57 30.19 24.18
N ILE A 412 -10.55 29.53 24.79
CA ILE A 412 -11.63 30.17 25.55
C ILE A 412 -11.69 29.52 26.93
N TRP A 413 -11.53 30.33 27.97
CA TRP A 413 -11.39 29.85 29.36
C TRP A 413 -10.28 28.78 29.49
N LYS A 414 -10.62 27.56 29.92
CA LYS A 414 -9.70 26.42 30.06
C LYS A 414 -9.67 25.50 28.84
N ILE A 415 -10.47 25.80 27.82
CA ILE A 415 -10.61 24.97 26.63
C ILE A 415 -9.73 25.57 25.54
N ARG A 416 -8.75 24.79 25.08
CA ARG A 416 -8.04 25.07 23.84
C ARG A 416 -8.72 24.28 22.73
N PHE A 417 -9.10 24.94 21.64
CA PHE A 417 -9.67 24.26 20.49
C PHE A 417 -8.98 24.67 19.20
N ALA A 418 -9.00 23.78 18.23
CA ALA A 418 -8.62 24.05 16.85
C ALA A 418 -9.72 23.57 15.92
N LEU A 419 -10.04 24.39 14.92
CA LEU A 419 -10.91 24.04 13.80
C LEU A 419 -10.04 23.98 12.55
N THR A 420 -10.19 22.91 11.77
CA THR A 420 -9.45 22.71 10.54
C THR A 420 -10.42 22.48 9.38
N ASN A 421 -10.01 22.92 8.19
CA ASN A 421 -10.65 22.56 6.94
C ASN A 421 -9.54 22.30 5.92
N HIS A 422 -9.49 21.12 5.33
CA HIS A 422 -8.58 20.76 4.25
C HIS A 422 -9.40 20.35 3.03
N TYR A 423 -9.12 20.99 1.91
CA TYR A 423 -9.64 20.61 0.60
C TYR A 423 -8.46 20.14 -0.25
N GLY A 424 -8.37 18.83 -0.42
CA GLY A 424 -7.23 18.17 -1.05
C GLY A 424 -7.61 16.79 -1.55
N TRP A 425 -6.63 16.05 -2.06
CA TRP A 425 -6.85 14.68 -2.50
C TRP A 425 -6.98 13.75 -1.30
N TRP A 426 -7.81 12.73 -1.44
CA TRP A 426 -7.79 11.59 -0.53
C TRP A 426 -6.65 10.67 -0.92
N ASP A 427 -5.69 10.48 -0.02
CA ASP A 427 -4.42 9.82 -0.35
C ASP A 427 -4.51 8.30 -0.51
N ALA A 428 -5.63 7.68 -0.09
CA ALA A 428 -5.90 6.25 -0.22
C ALA A 428 -6.81 5.98 -1.43
N PRO A 429 -6.44 5.06 -2.34
CA PRO A 429 -7.27 4.77 -3.51
C PRO A 429 -8.50 3.92 -3.21
N ALA A 430 -9.47 3.97 -4.13
CA ALA A 430 -10.49 2.94 -4.29
C ALA A 430 -10.22 2.08 -5.53
N LEU A 431 -10.63 0.81 -5.47
CA LEU A 431 -10.61 -0.14 -6.58
C LEU A 431 -11.79 0.14 -7.52
N HIS A 432 -11.53 0.13 -8.82
CA HIS A 432 -12.53 0.34 -9.87
C HIS A 432 -12.34 -0.68 -11.01
N TRP A 433 -13.39 -1.44 -11.36
CA TRP A 433 -13.39 -2.29 -12.53
C TRP A 433 -13.49 -1.45 -13.81
N GLN A 434 -12.39 -1.36 -14.53
CA GLN A 434 -12.38 -0.65 -15.80
C GLN A 434 -12.89 -1.52 -16.95
N THR A 435 -12.50 -2.79 -16.98
CA THR A 435 -12.99 -3.71 -18.02
C THR A 435 -13.28 -5.08 -17.45
N VAL A 436 -14.27 -5.73 -18.04
CA VAL A 436 -14.66 -7.12 -17.77
C VAL A 436 -14.82 -7.83 -19.11
N THR A 437 -14.63 -9.15 -19.09
CA THR A 437 -14.62 -9.97 -20.30
C THR A 437 -15.89 -10.82 -20.43
N LEU A 438 -16.57 -10.68 -21.58
CA LEU A 438 -17.80 -11.40 -21.95
C LEU A 438 -17.53 -12.48 -23.00
N ASN A 439 -18.05 -13.69 -22.76
CA ASN A 439 -18.00 -14.81 -23.68
C ASN A 439 -18.98 -14.63 -24.85
N ASN A 440 -18.53 -14.91 -26.06
CA ASN A 440 -19.36 -14.77 -27.26
C ASN A 440 -20.38 -15.91 -27.47
N GLY A 441 -20.33 -17.03 -26.73
CA GLY A 441 -21.41 -18.03 -26.73
C GLY A 441 -22.77 -17.49 -26.28
N VAL A 442 -22.76 -16.29 -25.69
CA VAL A 442 -23.89 -15.53 -25.16
C VAL A 442 -24.60 -14.72 -26.26
N THR A 443 -23.89 -14.26 -27.29
CA THR A 443 -24.43 -13.34 -28.33
C THR A 443 -25.22 -14.05 -29.43
N GLY A 444 -25.40 -15.37 -29.35
CA GLY A 444 -26.13 -16.16 -30.35
C GLY A 444 -25.26 -16.82 -31.42
N LEU A 445 -23.94 -16.71 -31.32
CA LEU A 445 -23.01 -17.60 -32.03
C LEU A 445 -22.92 -18.89 -31.20
N GLY A 446 -23.67 -19.92 -31.60
CA GLY A 446 -23.84 -21.15 -30.83
C GLY A 446 -22.52 -21.83 -30.42
N PRO A 447 -22.54 -22.80 -29.48
CA PRO A 447 -21.34 -23.49 -29.03
C PRO A 447 -20.58 -24.02 -30.23
N VAL A 448 -19.41 -23.45 -30.49
CA VAL A 448 -18.56 -23.88 -31.59
C VAL A 448 -18.09 -25.28 -31.20
N GLY A 449 -18.64 -26.29 -31.86
CA GLY A 449 -18.22 -27.67 -31.67
C GLY A 449 -16.71 -27.75 -31.85
N GLN A 450 -16.04 -28.56 -31.04
CA GLN A 450 -14.59 -28.71 -30.87
C GLN A 450 -13.76 -28.99 -32.17
N ASN A 451 -14.39 -28.95 -33.36
CA ASN A 451 -13.80 -29.18 -34.67
C ASN A 451 -14.36 -28.25 -35.78
N SER A 452 -15.03 -27.15 -35.44
CA SER A 452 -15.64 -26.26 -36.44
C SER A 452 -14.71 -25.11 -36.78
N VAL A 453 -14.06 -25.17 -37.94
CA VAL A 453 -13.40 -24.01 -38.55
C VAL A 453 -14.49 -22.97 -38.87
N LEU A 454 -14.50 -21.83 -38.17
CA LEU A 454 -15.42 -20.72 -38.44
C LEU A 454 -15.23 -20.24 -39.89
N THR A 455 -16.32 -20.11 -40.65
CA THR A 455 -16.24 -19.57 -42.02
C THR A 455 -16.21 -18.04 -41.98
N ALA A 456 -15.52 -17.41 -42.93
CA ALA A 456 -15.45 -15.94 -43.07
C ALA A 456 -16.83 -15.25 -43.06
N THR A 457 -17.90 -15.96 -43.42
CA THR A 457 -19.29 -15.49 -43.40
C THR A 457 -19.93 -15.48 -42.01
N ASP A 458 -19.59 -16.45 -41.15
CA ASP A 458 -20.04 -16.47 -39.74
C ASP A 458 -19.34 -15.36 -38.93
N LEU A 459 -18.12 -15.00 -39.37
CA LEU A 459 -17.27 -13.94 -38.82
C LEU A 459 -17.76 -12.52 -39.15
N ILE A 460 -18.35 -12.30 -40.34
CA ILE A 460 -18.95 -11.00 -40.73
C ILE A 460 -20.23 -10.70 -39.94
N ALA A 461 -20.91 -11.72 -39.42
CA ALA A 461 -22.10 -11.56 -38.59
C ALA A 461 -21.78 -11.25 -37.11
N ALA A 462 -20.55 -11.52 -36.65
CA ALA A 462 -20.12 -11.38 -35.26
C ALA A 462 -19.77 -9.94 -34.84
N GLY A 463 -19.68 -9.01 -35.79
CA GLY A 463 -19.24 -7.63 -35.54
C GLY A 463 -17.74 -7.52 -35.26
N ASP A 464 -17.20 -6.32 -35.50
CA ASP A 464 -15.75 -6.05 -35.58
C ASP A 464 -15.04 -5.93 -34.21
N ASP A 465 -15.68 -6.32 -33.11
CA ASP A 465 -15.22 -6.07 -31.73
C ASP A 465 -14.62 -7.32 -31.01
N THR A 466 -14.17 -8.35 -31.73
CA THR A 466 -13.73 -9.64 -31.13
C THR A 466 -12.21 -9.82 -31.13
N LEU A 467 -11.65 -10.17 -29.96
CA LEU A 467 -10.23 -10.48 -29.76
C LEU A 467 -9.89 -11.90 -30.24
N TRP A 468 -8.77 -12.09 -30.96
CA TRP A 468 -8.32 -13.37 -31.53
C TRP A 468 -6.99 -13.82 -30.89
N VAL A 469 -6.92 -15.08 -30.43
CA VAL A 469 -5.71 -15.66 -29.80
C VAL A 469 -4.73 -16.21 -30.84
N ASP A 470 -5.22 -16.88 -31.91
CA ASP A 470 -4.39 -17.27 -33.06
C ASP A 470 -5.26 -17.48 -34.31
N ARG A 471 -5.11 -16.61 -35.31
CA ARG A 471 -5.84 -16.71 -36.59
C ARG A 471 -5.29 -17.83 -37.49
N ALA A 472 -4.03 -18.24 -37.32
CA ALA A 472 -3.36 -19.25 -38.13
C ALA A 472 -3.66 -20.70 -37.69
N ALA A 473 -3.85 -20.94 -36.38
CA ALA A 473 -4.22 -22.25 -35.85
C ALA A 473 -5.73 -22.55 -35.88
N GLY A 474 -6.58 -21.54 -36.15
CA GLY A 474 -8.04 -21.71 -36.17
C GLY A 474 -8.66 -21.92 -34.77
N ILE A 475 -7.92 -21.61 -33.71
CA ILE A 475 -8.38 -21.67 -32.31
C ILE A 475 -8.78 -20.25 -31.91
N GLY A 476 -10.06 -19.92 -32.07
CA GLY A 476 -10.62 -18.64 -31.64
C GLY A 476 -11.73 -18.86 -30.62
N LEU A 477 -11.51 -18.37 -29.40
CA LEU A 477 -12.61 -18.00 -28.52
C LEU A 477 -12.88 -16.51 -28.79
N PRO A 478 -13.84 -16.15 -29.65
CA PRO A 478 -14.24 -14.76 -29.79
C PRO A 478 -14.76 -14.26 -28.45
N VAL A 479 -14.27 -13.12 -27.99
CA VAL A 479 -14.53 -12.59 -26.66
C VAL A 479 -14.60 -11.05 -26.74
N PHE A 480 -15.52 -10.45 -25.98
CA PHE A 480 -15.68 -9.00 -25.88
C PHE A 480 -15.06 -8.51 -24.55
N VAL A 481 -14.22 -7.48 -24.62
CA VAL A 481 -13.64 -6.78 -23.48
C VAL A 481 -14.16 -5.35 -23.50
N GLY A 482 -14.84 -4.92 -22.45
CA GLY A 482 -15.42 -3.58 -22.37
C GLY A 482 -15.73 -3.20 -20.92
N SER A 483 -16.29 -2.01 -20.72
CA SER A 483 -16.69 -1.59 -19.36
C SER A 483 -17.76 -2.54 -18.80
N PRO A 484 -17.90 -2.63 -17.48
CA PRO A 484 -18.99 -3.37 -16.84
C PRO A 484 -20.38 -3.08 -17.45
N GLU A 485 -20.69 -1.82 -17.73
CA GLU A 485 -21.97 -1.40 -18.31
C GLU A 485 -22.13 -1.89 -19.75
N GLU A 486 -21.06 -1.82 -20.55
CA GLU A 486 -21.05 -2.32 -21.93
C GLU A 486 -21.25 -3.83 -21.97
N VAL A 487 -20.59 -4.55 -21.06
CA VAL A 487 -20.71 -6.00 -20.88
C VAL A 487 -22.14 -6.38 -20.49
N VAL A 488 -22.74 -5.69 -19.52
CA VAL A 488 -24.13 -5.91 -19.11
C VAL A 488 -25.10 -5.60 -20.25
N ALA A 489 -24.90 -4.50 -20.97
CA ALA A 489 -25.75 -4.12 -22.11
C ALA A 489 -25.72 -5.19 -23.21
N ARG A 490 -24.54 -5.76 -23.50
CA ARG A 490 -24.39 -6.86 -24.46
C ARG A 490 -25.00 -8.17 -23.94
N ALA A 491 -24.75 -8.53 -22.69
CA ALA A 491 -25.35 -9.71 -22.06
C ALA A 491 -26.89 -9.65 -22.01
N ALA A 492 -27.47 -8.46 -21.89
CA ALA A 492 -28.93 -8.26 -21.94
C ALA A 492 -29.54 -8.60 -23.31
N THR A 493 -28.74 -8.60 -24.38
CA THR A 493 -29.18 -9.02 -25.72
C THR A 493 -29.03 -10.52 -25.99
N SER A 494 -28.50 -11.27 -25.01
CA SER A 494 -28.18 -12.70 -25.14
C SER A 494 -29.32 -13.55 -25.68
N ALA A 495 -28.99 -14.59 -26.46
CA ALA A 495 -29.98 -15.60 -26.84
C ALA A 495 -30.41 -16.46 -25.63
N ASP A 496 -29.55 -16.60 -24.61
CA ASP A 496 -29.82 -17.32 -23.38
C ASP A 496 -30.75 -16.50 -22.45
N PRO A 497 -31.95 -17.01 -22.11
CA PRO A 497 -32.89 -16.31 -21.25
C PRO A 497 -32.36 -16.10 -19.82
N THR A 498 -31.47 -16.95 -19.33
CA THR A 498 -30.87 -16.86 -17.99
C THR A 498 -29.84 -15.74 -17.94
N VAL A 499 -28.97 -15.66 -18.94
CA VAL A 499 -27.97 -14.57 -19.03
C VAL A 499 -28.64 -13.22 -19.19
N ARG A 500 -29.69 -13.14 -20.02
CA ARG A 500 -30.49 -11.91 -20.17
C ARG A 500 -31.18 -11.49 -18.87
N ALA A 501 -31.67 -12.46 -18.07
CA ALA A 501 -32.27 -12.16 -16.78
C ALA A 501 -31.24 -11.65 -15.76
N LEU A 502 -30.05 -12.26 -15.71
CA LEU A 502 -28.94 -11.79 -14.87
C LEU A 502 -28.50 -10.38 -15.27
N ALA A 503 -28.27 -10.13 -16.56
CA ALA A 503 -27.92 -8.81 -17.08
C ALA A 503 -29.00 -7.75 -16.80
N GLY A 504 -30.28 -8.14 -16.90
CA GLY A 504 -31.40 -7.25 -16.56
C GLY A 504 -31.45 -6.80 -15.10
N ASN A 505 -30.85 -7.58 -14.19
CA ASN A 505 -30.76 -7.28 -12.76
C ASN A 505 -29.37 -6.80 -12.33
N ALA A 506 -28.39 -6.71 -13.23
CA ALA A 506 -26.99 -6.50 -12.87
C ALA A 506 -26.73 -5.16 -12.17
N PHE A 507 -27.51 -4.12 -12.43
CA PHE A 507 -27.40 -2.83 -11.73
C PHE A 507 -28.01 -2.83 -10.32
N SER A 508 -28.89 -3.78 -10.02
CA SER A 508 -29.53 -3.92 -8.69
C SER A 508 -28.93 -5.05 -7.86
N ASP A 509 -28.23 -5.98 -8.50
CA ASP A 509 -27.55 -7.11 -7.88
C ASP A 509 -26.32 -7.49 -8.73
N PRO A 510 -25.25 -6.67 -8.71
CA PRO A 510 -24.03 -6.97 -9.46
C PRO A 510 -23.37 -8.26 -8.98
N ASN A 511 -23.46 -8.57 -7.69
CA ASN A 511 -22.92 -9.80 -7.11
C ASN A 511 -23.55 -11.04 -7.74
N ALA A 512 -24.86 -11.05 -8.01
CA ALA A 512 -25.48 -12.13 -8.75
C ALA A 512 -25.03 -12.20 -10.21
N PHE A 513 -24.87 -11.06 -10.89
CA PHE A 513 -24.35 -11.04 -12.26
C PHE A 513 -22.94 -11.62 -12.32
N TYR A 514 -22.02 -11.10 -11.51
CA TYR A 514 -20.63 -11.52 -11.51
C TYR A 514 -20.42 -12.92 -10.89
N GLY A 515 -21.25 -13.34 -9.94
CA GLY A 515 -21.16 -14.65 -9.30
C GLY A 515 -21.77 -15.80 -10.12
N TYR A 516 -22.96 -15.59 -10.71
CA TYR A 516 -23.64 -16.67 -11.43
C TYR A 516 -23.28 -16.74 -12.91
N CYS A 517 -22.94 -15.61 -13.56
CA CYS A 517 -22.63 -15.62 -14.99
C CYS A 517 -21.42 -16.51 -15.37
N PRO A 518 -20.34 -16.57 -14.58
CA PRO A 518 -19.29 -17.56 -14.80
C PRO A 518 -19.77 -19.01 -14.62
N ALA A 519 -20.68 -19.25 -13.66
CA ALA A 519 -21.17 -20.59 -13.32
C ALA A 519 -22.17 -21.17 -14.34
N ILE A 520 -22.92 -20.33 -15.05
CA ILE A 520 -23.87 -20.77 -16.09
C ILE A 520 -23.33 -20.49 -17.50
N GLY A 521 -22.85 -21.54 -18.18
CA GLY A 521 -22.45 -21.43 -19.58
C GLY A 521 -21.26 -20.50 -19.84
N THR A 522 -20.48 -20.16 -18.80
CA THR A 522 -19.28 -19.30 -18.88
C THR A 522 -19.57 -17.95 -19.55
N CYS A 523 -20.68 -17.27 -19.23
CA CYS A 523 -21.05 -16.04 -19.93
C CYS A 523 -20.08 -14.88 -19.69
N LEU A 524 -19.46 -14.82 -18.51
CA LEU A 524 -18.20 -14.09 -18.33
C LEU A 524 -17.04 -15.08 -18.42
N THR A 525 -15.97 -14.68 -19.10
CA THR A 525 -14.70 -15.43 -19.06
C THR A 525 -13.73 -14.76 -18.09
N PRO A 526 -12.74 -15.50 -17.56
CA PRO A 526 -11.63 -14.90 -16.82
C PRO A 526 -10.97 -13.80 -17.65
N GLY A 527 -10.80 -12.64 -17.02
CA GLY A 527 -10.19 -11.47 -17.61
C GLY A 527 -10.93 -10.21 -17.24
N ALA A 528 -10.29 -9.38 -16.43
CA ALA A 528 -10.79 -8.08 -16.06
C ALA A 528 -9.60 -7.17 -15.75
N SER A 529 -9.79 -5.87 -15.94
CA SER A 529 -8.78 -4.88 -15.58
C SER A 529 -9.31 -3.97 -14.49
N ILE A 530 -8.54 -3.84 -13.40
CA ILE A 530 -8.82 -2.87 -12.34
C ILE A 530 -8.00 -1.61 -12.53
N GLU A 531 -8.48 -0.51 -11.99
CA GLU A 531 -7.75 0.75 -11.81
C GLU A 531 -7.86 1.20 -10.36
N PHE A 532 -6.83 1.90 -9.87
CA PHE A 532 -6.91 2.65 -8.62
C PHE A 532 -7.30 4.10 -8.88
N VAL A 533 -8.33 4.57 -8.16
CA VAL A 533 -8.91 5.91 -8.33
C VAL A 533 -8.72 6.73 -7.06
N TYR A 534 -8.40 8.02 -7.25
CA TYR A 534 -8.24 9.02 -6.20
C TYR A 534 -9.18 10.19 -6.49
N ASP A 535 -9.78 10.78 -5.46
CA ASP A 535 -10.66 11.93 -5.58
C ASP A 535 -10.38 13.00 -4.53
N LYS A 536 -10.78 14.24 -4.85
CA LYS A 536 -10.67 15.37 -3.91
C LYS A 536 -11.81 15.36 -2.92
N VAL A 537 -11.47 15.47 -1.64
CA VAL A 537 -12.42 15.50 -0.52
C VAL A 537 -12.23 16.78 0.30
N ASN A 538 -13.26 17.16 1.05
CA ASN A 538 -13.20 18.24 2.01
C ASN A 538 -13.29 17.68 3.43
N THR A 539 -12.19 17.76 4.18
CA THR A 539 -12.07 17.27 5.55
C THR A 539 -12.20 18.41 6.55
N LEU A 540 -13.27 18.41 7.34
CA LEU A 540 -13.46 19.32 8.47
C LEU A 540 -12.99 18.65 9.76
N GLY A 541 -12.19 19.34 10.55
CA GLY A 541 -11.68 18.82 11.81
C GLY A 541 -11.94 19.72 13.02
N LEU A 542 -12.06 19.08 14.18
CA LEU A 542 -12.18 19.72 15.49
C LEU A 542 -11.25 19.03 16.47
N ALA A 543 -10.34 19.78 17.08
CA ALA A 543 -9.51 19.31 18.18
C ALA A 543 -9.80 20.13 19.43
N VAL A 544 -9.90 19.50 20.60
CA VAL A 544 -10.20 20.13 21.88
C VAL A 544 -9.33 19.53 22.97
N ASP A 545 -8.63 20.37 23.72
CA ASP A 545 -7.91 19.97 24.93
C ASP A 545 -8.58 20.59 26.16
N TYR A 546 -8.87 19.75 27.15
CA TYR A 546 -9.41 20.17 28.44
C TYR A 546 -8.55 19.62 29.58
N PHE A 547 -8.05 20.53 30.40
CA PHE A 547 -7.25 20.21 31.59
C PHE A 547 -8.15 20.17 32.82
N ASP A 548 -8.25 19.00 33.46
CA ASP A 548 -8.99 18.83 34.70
C ASP A 548 -8.07 18.95 35.92
N ASP A 549 -8.15 20.08 36.62
CA ASP A 549 -7.30 20.37 37.78
C ASP A 549 -7.53 19.41 38.97
N PHE A 550 -8.71 18.80 39.08
CA PHE A 550 -9.07 17.96 40.21
C PHE A 550 -8.45 16.56 40.10
N THR A 551 -8.55 15.92 38.94
CA THR A 551 -8.00 14.58 38.69
C THR A 551 -6.55 14.61 38.19
N GLY A 552 -6.13 15.75 37.61
CA GLY A 552 -4.85 15.89 36.91
C GLY A 552 -4.83 15.21 35.54
N ILE A 553 -6.00 14.85 35.00
CA ILE A 553 -6.16 14.24 33.67
C ILE A 553 -6.24 15.35 32.62
N VAL A 554 -5.58 15.12 31.49
CA VAL A 554 -5.79 15.88 30.26
C VAL A 554 -6.71 15.09 29.35
N PHE A 555 -7.87 15.64 29.02
CA PHE A 555 -8.76 15.08 28.02
C PHE A 555 -8.46 15.71 26.67
N ARG A 556 -8.16 14.87 25.68
CA ARG A 556 -7.97 15.24 24.28
C ARG A 556 -9.13 14.70 23.47
N LEU A 557 -9.83 15.54 22.74
CA LEU A 557 -10.81 15.14 21.73
C LEU A 557 -10.29 15.58 20.37
N GLU A 558 -10.25 14.67 19.42
CA GLU A 558 -10.01 14.96 18.01
C GLU A 558 -11.15 14.36 17.19
N SER A 559 -11.65 15.06 16.19
CA SER A 559 -12.62 14.51 15.25
C SER A 559 -12.40 15.08 13.86
N SER A 560 -12.73 14.29 12.84
CA SER A 560 -12.77 14.69 11.44
C SER A 560 -14.05 14.20 10.77
N TRP A 561 -14.53 14.96 9.79
CA TRP A 561 -15.57 14.57 8.86
C TRP A 561 -15.08 14.87 7.45
N SER A 562 -14.98 13.84 6.62
CA SER A 562 -14.58 13.92 5.21
C SER A 562 -15.76 13.52 4.35
N ASN A 563 -16.07 14.32 3.33
CA ASN A 563 -17.21 14.07 2.46
C ASN A 563 -16.81 13.38 1.15
N ASN A 564 -17.71 12.57 0.57
CA ASN A 564 -17.53 11.90 -0.72
C ASN A 564 -16.17 11.17 -0.84
N VAL A 565 -15.76 10.45 0.20
CA VAL A 565 -14.51 9.66 0.16
C VAL A 565 -14.71 8.51 -0.82
N PRO A 566 -13.83 8.30 -1.82
CA PRO A 566 -13.96 7.19 -2.75
C PRO A 566 -13.76 5.88 -1.98
N VAL A 567 -14.66 4.93 -2.21
CA VAL A 567 -14.68 3.62 -1.55
C VAL A 567 -14.92 2.53 -2.58
N SER A 568 -14.35 1.35 -2.33
CA SER A 568 -14.60 0.19 -3.17
C SER A 568 -15.89 -0.47 -2.70
N ASN A 569 -16.91 -0.62 -3.55
CA ASN A 569 -18.22 -1.17 -3.20
C ASN A 569 -18.67 -2.26 -4.18
N LYS A 570 -18.75 -3.51 -3.74
CA LYS A 570 -19.15 -4.64 -4.60
C LYS A 570 -20.62 -4.61 -5.04
N ASN A 571 -21.45 -3.81 -4.37
CA ASN A 571 -22.85 -3.64 -4.75
C ASN A 571 -23.02 -2.66 -5.90
N ASP A 572 -21.94 -2.01 -6.34
CA ASP A 572 -21.88 -1.25 -7.58
C ASP A 572 -21.27 -2.09 -8.71
N LEU A 573 -21.72 -1.84 -9.93
CA LEU A 573 -21.35 -2.65 -11.09
C LEU A 573 -19.87 -2.51 -11.44
N ASP A 574 -19.29 -1.33 -11.27
CA ASP A 574 -17.88 -0.99 -11.53
C ASP A 574 -17.02 -0.95 -10.26
N TRP A 575 -17.60 -1.32 -9.11
CA TRP A 575 -16.96 -1.35 -7.79
C TRP A 575 -16.54 0.00 -7.20
N LEU A 576 -16.93 1.12 -7.81
CA LEU A 576 -16.56 2.45 -7.34
C LEU A 576 -17.79 3.17 -6.77
N ASP A 577 -17.68 3.59 -5.51
CA ASP A 577 -18.71 4.39 -4.85
C ASP A 577 -18.07 5.48 -3.98
N SER A 578 -18.88 6.29 -3.32
CA SER A 578 -18.44 7.34 -2.41
C SER A 578 -19.26 7.35 -1.13
N SER A 579 -18.60 7.59 0.01
CA SER A 579 -19.26 7.63 1.31
C SER A 579 -18.72 8.76 2.19
N ASP A 580 -19.56 9.33 3.05
CA ASP A 580 -19.10 10.26 4.08
C ASP A 580 -18.42 9.50 5.24
N LEU A 581 -17.23 9.96 5.63
CA LEU A 581 -16.39 9.37 6.67
C LEU A 581 -16.35 10.27 7.91
N VAL A 582 -16.71 9.73 9.07
CA VAL A 582 -16.53 10.38 10.37
C VAL A 582 -15.52 9.62 11.19
N GLN A 583 -14.52 10.31 11.71
CA GLN A 583 -13.57 9.73 12.66
C GLN A 583 -13.54 10.57 13.93
N PHE A 584 -13.40 9.94 15.08
CA PHE A 584 -13.05 10.64 16.31
C PHE A 584 -12.12 9.85 17.19
N ALA A 585 -11.41 10.58 18.05
CA ALA A 585 -10.49 10.07 19.02
C ALA A 585 -10.69 10.79 20.36
N LEU A 586 -10.79 10.00 21.44
CA LEU A 586 -10.84 10.50 22.81
C LEU A 586 -9.64 9.96 23.58
N GLY A 587 -8.70 10.85 23.89
CA GLY A 587 -7.51 10.55 24.69
C GLY A 587 -7.64 11.04 26.14
N MET A 588 -7.07 10.25 27.06
CA MET A 588 -6.93 10.58 28.46
C MET A 588 -5.48 10.36 28.88
N ASP A 589 -4.80 11.44 29.27
CA ASP A 589 -3.39 11.37 29.66
C ASP A 589 -3.20 11.79 31.11
N ARG A 590 -2.38 11.03 31.83
CA ARG A 590 -2.08 11.33 33.23
C ARG A 590 -0.73 10.79 33.69
N PRO A 591 0.16 11.67 34.19
CA PRO A 591 1.27 11.27 35.04
C PRO A 591 0.76 10.68 36.37
N THR A 592 1.04 9.41 36.64
CA THR A 592 0.52 8.68 37.80
C THR A 592 1.64 8.04 38.63
N PHE A 593 1.62 8.22 39.94
CA PHE A 593 2.58 7.55 40.85
C PHE A 593 2.20 6.07 41.06
N ILE A 594 3.03 5.16 40.55
CA ILE A 594 2.96 3.72 40.85
C ILE A 594 4.11 3.38 41.79
N LYS A 595 3.93 3.68 43.08
CA LYS A 595 5.00 3.69 44.09
C LYS A 595 5.76 2.36 44.25
N PHE A 596 5.13 1.23 43.95
CA PHE A 596 5.77 -0.08 44.05
C PHE A 596 6.71 -0.37 42.87
N LEU A 597 6.50 0.26 41.70
CA LEU A 597 7.40 0.15 40.55
C LEU A 597 8.49 1.23 40.58
N ASN A 598 8.12 2.48 40.91
CA ASN A 598 9.06 3.57 41.10
C ASN A 598 8.56 4.55 42.17
N PRO A 599 9.24 4.67 43.32
CA PRO A 599 8.81 5.56 44.40
C PRO A 599 9.16 7.04 44.14
N THR A 600 10.00 7.33 43.14
CA THR A 600 10.60 8.67 42.92
C THR A 600 10.11 9.38 41.65
N ARG A 601 9.63 8.64 40.65
CA ARG A 601 9.12 9.17 39.38
C ARG A 601 7.71 8.66 39.10
N THR A 602 6.92 9.47 38.41
CA THR A 602 5.59 9.09 37.89
C THR A 602 5.73 8.26 36.63
N PHE A 603 4.75 7.43 36.35
CA PHE A 603 4.54 6.81 35.05
C PHE A 603 3.61 7.68 34.22
N PHE A 604 3.95 7.92 32.97
CA PHE A 604 2.99 8.49 32.03
C PHE A 604 2.07 7.37 31.56
N ILE A 605 0.77 7.55 31.74
CA ILE A 605 -0.27 6.62 31.27
C ILE A 605 -1.16 7.40 30.32
N SER A 606 -1.32 6.89 29.10
CA SER A 606 -2.22 7.43 28.09
C SER A 606 -3.16 6.32 27.63
N SER A 607 -4.46 6.59 27.63
CA SER A 607 -5.46 5.69 27.04
C SER A 607 -6.25 6.46 26.00
N GLN A 608 -6.44 5.89 24.82
CA GLN A 608 -7.16 6.54 23.74
C GLN A 608 -8.18 5.58 23.13
N ILE A 609 -9.30 6.12 22.68
CA ILE A 609 -10.34 5.39 21.95
C ILE A 609 -10.49 6.08 20.61
N PHE A 610 -10.42 5.31 19.53
CA PHE A 610 -10.64 5.75 18.17
C PHE A 610 -11.90 5.09 17.63
N HIS A 611 -12.65 5.83 16.82
CA HIS A 611 -13.80 5.31 16.11
C HIS A 611 -13.79 5.83 14.69
N THR A 612 -13.88 4.92 13.74
CA THR A 612 -14.15 5.21 12.33
C THR A 612 -15.58 4.81 12.02
N TYR A 613 -16.33 5.71 11.38
CA TYR A 613 -17.73 5.51 10.99
C TYR A 613 -17.97 5.92 9.54
N TRP A 614 -18.35 4.95 8.71
CA TRP A 614 -18.84 5.17 7.35
C TRP A 614 -20.34 5.44 7.39
N MET A 615 -20.74 6.65 6.99
CA MET A 615 -22.12 7.14 7.15
C MET A 615 -23.08 6.47 6.17
N ASP A 616 -22.65 6.38 4.91
CA ASP A 616 -23.43 5.81 3.81
C ASP A 616 -23.03 4.36 3.54
N TYR A 617 -22.65 3.63 4.60
CA TYR A 617 -22.20 2.24 4.48
C TYR A 617 -23.28 1.35 3.86
N GLU A 618 -22.92 0.67 2.78
CA GLU A 618 -23.73 -0.36 2.14
C GLU A 618 -23.07 -1.75 2.28
N GLY A 619 -23.89 -2.75 2.61
CA GLY A 619 -23.48 -4.15 2.62
C GLY A 619 -23.31 -4.77 4.01
N ASP A 620 -22.48 -5.81 4.08
CA ASP A 620 -22.11 -6.58 5.25
C ASP A 620 -20.61 -6.93 5.19
N ASN A 621 -20.15 -7.86 6.04
CA ASN A 621 -18.73 -8.20 6.11
C ASN A 621 -18.21 -8.98 4.88
N GLN A 622 -19.09 -9.38 3.95
CA GLN A 622 -18.75 -10.18 2.76
C GLN A 622 -19.06 -9.44 1.45
N ASN A 623 -20.12 -8.62 1.43
CA ASN A 623 -20.63 -7.89 0.28
C ASN A 623 -20.73 -6.39 0.55
N GLY A 624 -20.70 -5.58 -0.50
CA GLY A 624 -20.82 -4.13 -0.41
C GLY A 624 -19.47 -3.42 -0.23
N MET A 625 -19.45 -2.35 0.57
CA MET A 625 -18.28 -1.53 0.81
C MET A 625 -17.17 -2.31 1.53
N ILE A 626 -15.93 -2.17 1.05
CA ILE A 626 -14.77 -2.74 1.72
C ILE A 626 -14.51 -2.00 3.03
N GLY A 627 -14.31 -2.78 4.09
CA GLY A 627 -14.22 -2.30 5.47
C GLY A 627 -15.51 -2.56 6.26
N ASP A 628 -15.51 -2.18 7.53
CA ASP A 628 -16.68 -2.28 8.40
C ASP A 628 -17.30 -0.91 8.64
N ARG A 629 -18.63 -0.84 8.71
CA ARG A 629 -19.37 0.39 9.03
C ARG A 629 -18.83 1.13 10.25
N HIS A 630 -18.47 0.38 11.29
CA HIS A 630 -17.94 0.90 12.53
C HIS A 630 -16.69 0.13 12.91
N ASN A 631 -15.58 0.84 13.09
CA ASN A 631 -14.35 0.27 13.61
C ASN A 631 -13.91 1.02 14.88
N TRP A 632 -13.80 0.30 15.99
CA TRP A 632 -13.35 0.84 17.28
C TRP A 632 -11.96 0.33 17.61
N ILE A 633 -11.06 1.25 17.92
CA ILE A 633 -9.69 0.92 18.33
C ILE A 633 -9.43 1.49 19.72
N TYR A 634 -8.89 0.66 20.60
CA TYR A 634 -8.56 1.00 21.96
C TYR A 634 -7.05 0.93 22.14
N THR A 635 -6.46 1.98 22.68
CA THR A 635 -5.01 2.02 22.94
C THR A 635 -4.73 2.30 24.40
N LEU A 636 -3.69 1.67 24.91
CA LEU A 636 -3.11 1.94 26.22
C LEU A 636 -1.60 2.02 26.07
N PHE A 637 -1.02 3.16 26.42
CA PHE A 637 0.41 3.40 26.44
C PHE A 637 0.86 3.71 27.86
N ILE A 638 1.97 3.09 28.27
CA ILE A 638 2.60 3.29 29.58
C ILE A 638 4.08 3.52 29.38
N GLN A 639 4.59 4.61 29.97
CA GLN A 639 6.01 4.90 29.99
C GLN A 639 6.47 5.22 31.42
N GLY A 640 7.58 4.61 31.82
CA GLY A 640 8.24 4.90 33.09
C GLY A 640 9.65 5.45 32.87
N GLN A 641 10.21 6.08 33.91
CA GLN A 641 11.59 6.57 33.90
C GLN A 641 12.34 6.10 35.14
N TYR A 642 13.53 5.56 34.92
CA TYR A 642 14.41 5.01 35.95
C TYR A 642 15.82 5.57 35.81
N MET A 643 16.63 5.42 36.86
CA MET A 643 18.05 5.78 36.86
C MET A 643 18.32 7.26 36.48
N ARG A 644 17.53 8.19 37.02
CA ARG A 644 17.56 9.63 36.64
C ARG A 644 17.31 9.80 35.14
N ASP A 645 16.25 9.16 34.68
CA ASP A 645 15.72 9.23 33.31
C ASP A 645 16.70 8.70 32.22
N ARG A 646 17.68 7.89 32.62
CA ARG A 646 18.57 7.18 31.70
C ARG A 646 17.98 5.86 31.20
N LEU A 647 17.06 5.26 31.93
CA LEU A 647 16.42 4.01 31.57
C LEU A 647 14.92 4.25 31.43
N THR A 648 14.39 4.13 30.22
CA THR A 648 13.00 4.43 29.89
C THR A 648 12.34 3.17 29.34
N PRO A 649 11.69 2.36 30.19
CA PRO A 649 10.78 1.33 29.72
C PRO A 649 9.49 1.98 29.22
N GLN A 650 9.01 1.50 28.08
CA GLN A 650 7.69 1.83 27.56
C GLN A 650 7.03 0.59 27.00
N GLY A 651 5.71 0.56 27.07
CA GLY A 651 4.92 -0.46 26.45
C GLY A 651 3.58 0.08 26.01
N PHE A 652 3.02 -0.55 25.00
CA PHE A 652 1.68 -0.27 24.55
C PHE A 652 0.94 -1.57 24.28
N ILE A 653 -0.38 -1.46 24.31
CA ILE A 653 -1.29 -2.47 23.80
C ILE A 653 -2.41 -1.77 23.05
N VAL A 654 -2.77 -2.33 21.91
CA VAL A 654 -3.83 -1.86 21.05
C VAL A 654 -4.74 -3.02 20.70
N PHE A 655 -6.03 -2.75 20.72
CA PHE A 655 -7.08 -3.69 20.35
C PHE A 655 -8.02 -3.05 19.34
N GLU A 656 -8.24 -3.74 18.23
CA GLU A 656 -9.23 -3.36 17.22
C GLU A 656 -10.44 -4.30 17.29
N GLN A 657 -11.62 -3.71 17.46
CA GLN A 657 -12.85 -4.45 17.63
C GLN A 657 -13.34 -5.09 16.33
N SER A 658 -13.19 -4.41 15.19
CA SER A 658 -13.64 -4.91 13.88
C SER A 658 -13.04 -6.26 13.55
N THR A 659 -11.72 -6.35 13.70
CA THR A 659 -10.93 -7.47 13.22
C THR A 659 -10.56 -8.45 14.32
N GLY A 660 -10.76 -8.06 15.59
CA GLY A 660 -10.32 -8.83 16.75
C GLY A 660 -8.80 -8.85 16.94
N ALA A 661 -8.04 -8.01 16.21
CA ALA A 661 -6.60 -7.92 16.33
C ALA A 661 -6.14 -7.22 17.60
N TRP A 662 -5.08 -7.76 18.16
CA TRP A 662 -4.30 -7.22 19.26
C TRP A 662 -2.87 -6.99 18.78
N ILE A 663 -2.32 -5.84 19.16
CA ILE A 663 -0.92 -5.52 18.96
C ILE A 663 -0.38 -5.04 20.29
N SER A 664 0.77 -5.55 20.70
CA SER A 664 1.47 -5.06 21.88
C SER A 664 2.95 -4.90 21.58
N GLY A 665 3.54 -3.87 22.16
CA GLY A 665 4.97 -3.65 22.08
C GLY A 665 5.53 -3.36 23.45
N PHE A 666 6.74 -3.83 23.70
CA PHE A 666 7.54 -3.43 24.85
C PHE A 666 8.94 -3.09 24.40
N GLN A 667 9.42 -1.92 24.80
CA GLN A 667 10.77 -1.49 24.47
C GLN A 667 11.44 -0.78 25.64
N LEU A 668 12.76 -0.94 25.70
CA LEU A 668 13.63 -0.43 26.74
C LEU A 668 14.69 0.46 26.11
N GLN A 669 14.62 1.76 26.39
CA GLN A 669 15.64 2.70 25.99
C GLN A 669 16.65 2.91 27.13
N TYR A 670 17.94 2.86 26.83
CA TYR A 670 19.02 3.16 27.77
C TYR A 670 19.98 4.20 27.20
N LEU A 671 20.18 5.30 27.93
CA LEU A 671 21.17 6.33 27.63
C LEU A 671 22.52 5.94 28.24
N LEU A 672 23.43 5.43 27.40
CA LEU A 672 24.79 5.07 27.77
C LEU A 672 25.59 6.32 28.18
N THR A 673 25.44 7.39 27.40
CA THR A 673 26.02 8.72 27.63
C THR A 673 25.01 9.78 27.20
N ASN A 674 25.41 11.05 27.13
CA ASN A 674 24.54 12.11 26.59
C ASN A 674 24.34 12.01 25.06
N ASN A 675 25.23 11.29 24.36
CA ASN A 675 25.21 11.17 22.91
C ASN A 675 24.83 9.75 22.46
N TRP A 676 25.21 8.73 23.25
CA TRP A 676 24.94 7.33 22.94
C TRP A 676 23.66 6.84 23.61
N SER A 677 22.77 6.25 22.83
CA SER A 677 21.59 5.56 23.31
C SER A 677 21.45 4.18 22.65
N VAL A 678 20.86 3.26 23.39
CA VAL A 678 20.49 1.93 22.91
C VAL A 678 18.99 1.74 23.15
N LEU A 679 18.31 1.15 22.19
CA LEU A 679 16.92 0.74 22.28
C LEU A 679 16.85 -0.75 21.94
N ALA A 680 16.10 -1.51 22.73
CA ALA A 680 15.78 -2.90 22.43
C ALA A 680 14.32 -3.14 22.75
N GLY A 681 13.62 -3.88 21.91
CA GLY A 681 12.21 -4.15 22.11
C GLY A 681 11.70 -5.36 21.37
N VAL A 682 10.43 -5.63 21.61
CA VAL A 682 9.66 -6.68 20.95
C VAL A 682 8.28 -6.13 20.62
N ASN A 683 7.81 -6.43 19.42
CA ASN A 683 6.43 -6.21 19.00
C ASN A 683 5.79 -7.58 18.73
N VAL A 684 4.57 -7.75 19.23
CA VAL A 684 3.80 -9.00 19.13
C VAL A 684 2.38 -8.67 18.73
N SER A 685 1.85 -9.46 17.81
CA SER A 685 0.54 -9.29 17.21
C SER A 685 -0.22 -10.61 17.25
N TRP A 686 -1.49 -10.60 17.64
CA TRP A 686 -2.33 -11.81 17.66
C TRP A 686 -3.78 -11.44 17.46
N GLY A 687 -4.60 -12.39 17.03
CA GLY A 687 -6.01 -12.13 16.78
C GLY A 687 -6.70 -13.28 16.07
N THR A 688 -8.00 -13.12 15.82
CA THR A 688 -8.78 -14.07 15.05
C THR A 688 -8.22 -14.20 13.62
N PRO A 689 -8.12 -15.42 13.06
CA PRO A 689 -7.94 -15.62 11.63
C PRO A 689 -8.92 -14.79 10.82
N ILE A 690 -8.38 -14.19 9.75
CA ILE A 690 -9.17 -13.55 8.71
C ILE A 690 -9.81 -14.68 7.91
N GLU A 691 -10.87 -15.26 8.47
CA GLU A 691 -11.82 -16.07 7.73
C GLU A 691 -12.88 -15.07 7.22
N ASP A 692 -13.03 -14.97 5.89
CA ASP A 692 -14.07 -14.18 5.21
C ASP A 692 -13.94 -12.65 5.18
N SER A 693 -12.75 -12.08 4.91
CA SER A 693 -12.68 -10.66 4.54
C SER A 693 -13.08 -10.42 3.07
N HIS A 694 -13.38 -9.18 2.72
CA HIS A 694 -13.93 -8.78 1.42
C HIS A 694 -13.15 -9.38 0.24
N ALA A 695 -13.72 -10.44 -0.37
CA ALA A 695 -13.06 -11.12 -1.48
C ALA A 695 -12.98 -10.25 -2.76
N ILE A 696 -11.84 -10.28 -3.46
CA ILE A 696 -11.51 -9.33 -4.55
C ILE A 696 -12.16 -9.67 -5.91
N GLY A 697 -13.13 -10.59 -5.92
CA GLY A 697 -14.07 -10.74 -7.03
C GLY A 697 -14.46 -12.18 -7.27
N PRO A 698 -15.43 -12.43 -8.17
CA PRO A 698 -15.94 -13.77 -8.48
C PRO A 698 -15.27 -14.43 -9.69
N PHE A 699 -14.27 -13.80 -10.32
CA PHE A 699 -13.50 -14.36 -11.46
C PHE A 699 -12.51 -15.47 -11.06
N THR A 700 -12.77 -16.06 -9.90
CA THR A 700 -11.88 -16.90 -9.11
C THR A 700 -12.49 -18.26 -8.79
N ALA A 701 -13.76 -18.49 -9.14
CA ALA A 701 -14.44 -19.74 -8.84
C ALA A 701 -14.15 -20.80 -9.91
N PHE A 702 -12.95 -21.38 -9.90
CA PHE A 702 -12.69 -22.64 -10.63
C PHE A 702 -13.03 -23.90 -9.82
N THR A 703 -13.52 -23.75 -8.59
CA THR A 703 -14.09 -24.86 -7.83
C THR A 703 -15.53 -25.09 -8.29
N ILE A 704 -15.69 -25.96 -9.30
CA ILE A 704 -17.01 -26.52 -9.61
C ILE A 704 -17.49 -27.26 -8.37
N GLN A 705 -18.46 -26.68 -7.67
CA GLN A 705 -19.18 -27.36 -6.61
C GLN A 705 -20.13 -28.38 -7.25
N GLY A 706 -19.67 -29.62 -7.42
CA GLY A 706 -20.54 -30.64 -8.03
C GLY A 706 -19.92 -32.00 -8.32
N GLN A 707 -19.98 -32.88 -7.30
CA GLN A 707 -20.15 -34.34 -7.43
C GLN A 707 -18.94 -35.21 -7.84
N GLY A 708 -18.39 -35.90 -6.84
CA GLY A 708 -17.88 -37.26 -7.00
C GLY A 708 -16.37 -37.41 -7.16
N ASN A 709 -15.76 -38.00 -6.12
CA ASN A 709 -14.42 -38.60 -6.08
C ASN A 709 -13.21 -37.65 -5.95
N GLY A 710 -12.90 -37.30 -4.70
CA GLY A 710 -11.55 -37.58 -4.18
C GLY A 710 -10.44 -36.53 -4.33
N ALA A 711 -10.74 -35.28 -4.69
CA ALA A 711 -9.78 -34.18 -4.59
C ALA A 711 -10.19 -33.25 -3.44
N ALA A 712 -9.70 -33.55 -2.24
CA ALA A 712 -9.76 -32.61 -1.12
C ALA A 712 -8.82 -31.42 -1.44
N SER A 713 -9.40 -30.22 -1.43
CA SER A 713 -8.70 -28.93 -1.40
C SER A 713 -7.57 -28.93 -0.34
N PRO A 714 -6.42 -28.27 -0.58
CA PRO A 714 -5.39 -28.07 0.45
C PRO A 714 -5.88 -27.21 1.63
N LEU A 715 -6.99 -26.50 1.49
CA LEU A 715 -7.62 -25.76 2.58
C LEU A 715 -8.96 -26.44 2.88
N GLY A 716 -9.00 -27.18 3.99
CA GLY A 716 -10.09 -28.07 4.38
C GLY A 716 -11.42 -27.39 4.76
N ASP A 717 -11.74 -26.23 4.18
CA ASP A 717 -13.02 -25.55 4.35
C ASP A 717 -13.89 -25.67 3.09
N SER A 718 -15.19 -25.81 3.32
CA SER A 718 -16.24 -26.06 2.32
C SER A 718 -16.77 -24.78 1.65
N THR A 719 -16.11 -23.64 1.87
CA THR A 719 -16.44 -22.34 1.31
C THR A 719 -15.69 -22.13 -0.02
N PRO A 720 -16.34 -21.57 -1.08
CA PRO A 720 -15.64 -21.20 -2.30
C PRO A 720 -14.62 -20.10 -1.98
N THR A 721 -13.35 -20.46 -1.87
CA THR A 721 -12.28 -19.49 -1.66
C THR A 721 -11.94 -18.82 -2.98
N ASN A 722 -12.00 -17.50 -3.01
CA ASN A 722 -11.61 -16.72 -4.18
C ASN A 722 -10.08 -16.77 -4.32
N VAL A 723 -9.63 -17.31 -5.44
CA VAL A 723 -8.26 -17.41 -5.99
C VAL A 723 -7.45 -16.11 -5.92
N GLN A 724 -8.09 -14.92 -5.96
CA GLN A 724 -7.44 -13.60 -5.79
C GLN A 724 -7.34 -13.13 -4.34
N GLY A 725 -7.92 -13.88 -3.40
CA GLY A 725 -7.88 -13.57 -1.99
C GLY A 725 -8.93 -12.60 -1.48
N ALA A 726 -8.69 -12.16 -0.25
CA ALA A 726 -9.59 -11.36 0.56
C ALA A 726 -8.82 -10.15 1.11
N ILE A 727 -9.40 -8.96 0.99
CA ILE A 727 -8.79 -7.73 1.52
C ILE A 727 -9.01 -7.71 3.01
N ALA A 728 -7.93 -7.75 3.79
CA ALA A 728 -7.98 -7.48 5.22
C ALA A 728 -7.68 -6.00 5.47
N GLU A 729 -8.64 -5.29 6.07
CA GLU A 729 -8.42 -3.92 6.55
C GLU A 729 -8.18 -3.92 8.06
N GLY A 730 -7.57 -2.86 8.57
CA GLY A 730 -7.32 -2.68 10.01
C GLY A 730 -5.96 -3.23 10.45
N LEU A 731 -5.85 -3.52 11.75
CA LEU A 731 -4.65 -4.00 12.43
C LEU A 731 -4.38 -5.49 12.22
N THR A 732 -5.31 -6.25 11.64
CA THR A 732 -5.06 -7.67 11.27
C THR A 732 -3.97 -7.83 10.23
N VAL A 733 -3.69 -6.81 9.42
CA VAL A 733 -2.55 -6.81 8.47
C VAL A 733 -1.21 -6.98 9.18
N LEU A 734 -1.14 -6.57 10.45
CA LEU A 734 0.06 -6.68 11.27
C LEU A 734 0.17 -8.00 12.03
N ARG A 735 -0.82 -8.88 11.91
CA ARG A 735 -0.81 -10.17 12.61
C ARG A 735 0.37 -11.01 12.16
N ASP A 736 0.95 -11.79 13.06
CA ASP A 736 2.09 -12.66 12.79
C ASP A 736 3.30 -11.88 12.22
N GLN A 737 3.37 -10.55 12.39
CA GLN A 737 4.56 -9.73 12.12
C GLN A 737 5.36 -9.51 13.41
N ASP A 738 5.52 -10.58 14.17
CA ASP A 738 6.21 -10.56 15.44
C ASP A 738 7.70 -10.29 15.23
N GLU A 739 8.22 -9.29 15.93
CA GLU A 739 9.59 -8.86 15.73
C GLU A 739 10.31 -8.54 17.03
N ILE A 740 11.62 -8.80 17.01
CA ILE A 740 12.58 -8.32 18.00
C ILE A 740 13.49 -7.32 17.31
N PHE A 741 13.61 -6.14 17.89
CA PHE A 741 14.44 -5.08 17.33
C PHE A 741 15.47 -4.56 18.33
N PHE A 742 16.58 -4.10 17.76
CA PHE A 742 17.69 -3.49 18.48
C PHE A 742 18.25 -2.32 17.69
N ARG A 743 18.36 -1.16 18.35
CA ARG A 743 18.94 0.06 17.76
C ARG A 743 20.04 0.62 18.65
N ILE A 744 21.15 1.01 18.04
CA ILE A 744 22.13 1.91 18.67
C ILE A 744 22.09 3.24 17.93
N ARG A 745 22.13 4.34 18.68
CA ARG A 745 22.13 5.70 18.12
C ARG A 745 23.19 6.56 18.79
N TYR A 746 23.91 7.31 17.97
CA TYR A 746 24.79 8.40 18.38
C TYR A 746 24.21 9.72 17.89
N ALA A 747 23.81 10.60 18.81
CA ALA A 747 23.39 11.97 18.52
C ALA A 747 24.55 12.95 18.72
N PHE A 748 24.65 13.97 17.89
CA PHE A 748 25.71 14.98 17.93
C PHE A 748 25.17 16.39 17.74
#